data_AF-A0A973HF40-F1
#
_entry.id   AF-A0A973HF40-F1
#
_cell.length_a   1.000
_cell.length_b   1.000
_cell.length_c   1.000
_cell.angle_alpha   90.00
_cell.angle_beta   90.00
_cell.angle_gamma   90.00
#
_symmetry.space_group_name_H-M   'P 1'
#
loop_
_entity.id
_entity.type
_entity.pdbx_description
1 polymer ?
#
loop_
_entity_poly.entity_id
_entity_poly.type
_entity_poly.pdbx_seq_one_letter_code
_entity_poly.pdbx_strand_id
1 'polypeptide(L)'
;MKTCQYKTLLVMSTCLYSLAAVSAPFDDCPTEAFLSQYKNGSTHYKSVDLSTGLVTTLQTDDGLGADSINAIAFNNTDKYIYGFNRNQLALVKLDSDFKATVLNFTNPPNNNFYVGDIKDNKFYFYRRYLGLYYTNLDSSATDYLTITKIVGANKSIRIADFAFHPSDGNIYAVEGKTGDLYRIDPSTGVATNVANTGFTSPGSAFGAAYFDSAGYLYFLRNNDGNIYRTDITDPNNITGASVYFAKASASNSNDGARCSEAAVVSTNTDYGDAPDSYGTSLAANGARHLIDYSNYILGSLVDAEDDANLSPNTDDADNLADEDGILFQTALITGLDAQVNVTIAGGQDSAYFNGWFDWNQDGDFEDAGEHVFNNLQLDSSSHDIALTVPATASIGNTWARFRVGDQANITSGGGYTNGEVEDYPITVVDGNTTSIYYPSEDDFVTLAYEDRWPEQGDYDFNDVVIYYRVVQTISNSQVSRIDIEGELINYGASYFNGFAVHLPGILRSNVDQSLLQVRYNAISAPTSGVLEAGQTDAVVIVSDNLKTAFTSTCGEFYFNTEPACMGNSSTYSFEINIPMINPIDIASMPAMPLNPFIFGTENHTRNDFFGEPVGRELEIHLPDKPLTDLGSSDYFGLLDDSSNPPTTTFRTSTNLPWAVEIGNTEWKAPLEATDISSAYPEFNRFITSGGVNNEFWFDNPVFHRIVD
;
A
#
# COMPACT_ATOMS: atom_id res chain seq x y z
N MET A 1 60.74 50.48 -28.40
CA MET A 1 59.66 49.50 -28.67
C MET A 1 59.53 48.59 -27.47
N LYS A 2 58.29 48.44 -26.98
CA LYS A 2 57.77 47.49 -25.98
C LYS A 2 58.41 47.48 -24.59
N THR A 3 57.76 48.24 -23.73
CA THR A 3 57.68 48.18 -22.27
C THR A 3 57.22 46.82 -21.76
N CYS A 4 57.89 46.31 -20.72
CA CYS A 4 57.34 45.37 -19.75
C CYS A 4 57.69 45.91 -18.35
N GLN A 5 56.70 46.49 -17.66
CA GLN A 5 56.84 46.98 -16.29
C GLN A 5 56.35 45.89 -15.34
N TYR A 6 57.23 45.38 -14.47
CA TYR A 6 56.83 44.74 -13.23
C TYR A 6 56.58 45.84 -12.19
N LYS A 7 55.33 45.98 -11.73
CA LYS A 7 54.98 46.76 -10.55
C LYS A 7 54.80 45.81 -9.37
N THR A 8 55.65 46.00 -8.37
CA THR A 8 55.61 45.40 -7.04
C THR A 8 54.26 45.70 -6.37
N LEU A 9 53.54 44.65 -5.96
CA LEU A 9 52.28 44.75 -5.22
C LEU A 9 52.58 45.07 -3.75
N LEU A 10 52.11 46.21 -3.27
CA LEU A 10 52.10 46.58 -1.86
C LEU A 10 50.82 45.99 -1.24
N VAL A 11 50.96 44.94 -0.43
CA VAL A 11 49.83 44.34 0.30
C VAL A 11 49.45 45.27 1.45
N MET A 12 48.32 45.95 1.31
CA MET A 12 47.66 46.69 2.39
C MET A 12 46.83 45.68 3.19
N SER A 13 47.25 45.38 4.42
CA SER A 13 46.52 44.50 5.33
C SER A 13 45.26 45.22 5.83
N THR A 14 44.12 44.94 5.21
CA THR A 14 42.81 45.30 5.76
C THR A 14 42.45 44.27 6.84
N CYS A 15 42.49 44.72 8.09
CA CYS A 15 42.02 43.96 9.24
C CYS A 15 40.49 43.80 9.09
N LEU A 16 40.06 42.64 8.58
CA LEU A 16 38.67 42.20 8.66
C LEU A 16 38.41 41.83 10.12
N TYR A 17 37.78 42.75 10.87
CA TYR A 17 37.10 42.37 12.10
C TYR A 17 35.97 41.43 11.71
N SER A 18 36.08 40.14 12.05
CA SER A 18 34.93 39.27 12.11
C SER A 18 33.99 39.84 13.15
N LEU A 19 32.88 40.46 12.73
CA LEU A 19 31.74 40.64 13.61
C LEU A 19 31.34 39.24 14.04
N ALA A 20 31.49 38.92 15.34
CA ALA A 20 30.90 37.72 15.90
C ALA A 20 29.40 37.77 15.57
N ALA A 21 28.88 36.72 14.94
CA ALA A 21 27.44 36.56 14.76
C ALA A 21 26.79 36.71 16.14
N VAL A 22 25.91 37.70 16.28
CA VAL A 22 25.18 37.91 17.51
C VAL A 22 24.07 36.86 17.52
N SER A 23 24.11 35.94 18.49
CA SER A 23 23.06 34.96 18.72
C SER A 23 21.69 35.67 18.83
N ALA A 24 20.77 35.36 17.93
CA ALA A 24 19.49 36.06 17.79
C ALA A 24 18.29 35.11 17.97
N PRO A 25 17.19 35.56 18.58
CA PRO A 25 15.96 34.77 18.59
C PRO A 25 15.41 34.60 17.17
N PHE A 26 14.47 33.67 17.01
CA PHE A 26 13.62 33.62 15.82
C PHE A 26 12.80 34.91 15.72
N ASP A 27 12.62 35.41 14.49
CA ASP A 27 11.92 36.68 14.27
C ASP A 27 10.45 36.59 14.68
N ASP A 28 9.79 35.47 14.37
CA ASP A 28 8.38 35.20 14.64
C ASP A 28 8.15 33.75 15.08
N CYS A 29 6.88 33.42 15.37
CA CYS A 29 6.41 32.05 15.61
C CYS A 29 6.47 31.27 14.28
N PRO A 30 7.40 30.32 14.10
CA PRO A 30 7.56 29.63 12.82
C PRO A 30 6.38 28.70 12.54
N THR A 31 5.97 28.61 11.26
CA THR A 31 4.91 27.70 10.81
C THR A 31 5.39 26.27 10.65
N GLU A 32 6.70 26.10 10.44
CA GLU A 32 7.36 24.81 10.36
C GLU A 32 7.41 24.13 11.74
N ALA A 33 7.31 22.80 11.72
CA ALA A 33 7.75 22.01 12.85
C ALA A 33 9.27 21.81 12.77
N PHE A 34 9.90 21.56 13.91
CA PHE A 34 11.33 21.26 14.02
C PHE A 34 11.54 19.85 14.54
N LEU A 35 12.68 19.28 14.16
CA LEU A 35 13.10 17.97 14.61
C LEU A 35 14.58 18.02 14.96
N SER A 36 14.92 17.62 16.19
CA SER A 36 16.29 17.24 16.53
C SER A 36 16.50 15.78 16.15
N GLN A 37 17.68 15.43 15.64
CA GLN A 37 18.01 14.04 15.33
C GLN A 37 19.48 13.76 15.61
N TYR A 38 19.77 12.87 16.56
CA TYR A 38 21.14 12.43 16.78
C TYR A 38 21.55 11.41 15.72
N LYS A 39 22.49 11.78 14.84
CA LYS A 39 22.97 10.94 13.74
C LYS A 39 24.45 11.22 13.47
N ASN A 40 25.20 10.19 13.11
CA ASN A 40 26.61 10.29 12.72
C ASN A 40 27.52 11.02 13.73
N GLY A 41 27.19 10.92 15.02
CA GLY A 41 28.01 11.50 16.10
C GLY A 41 27.79 12.99 16.35
N SER A 42 26.64 13.55 15.95
CA SER A 42 26.23 14.94 16.21
C SER A 42 24.69 15.05 16.21
N THR A 43 24.16 16.14 16.79
CA THR A 43 22.74 16.45 16.66
C THR A 43 22.49 17.28 15.41
N HIS A 44 21.59 16.80 14.54
CA HIS A 44 21.14 17.50 13.35
C HIS A 44 19.78 18.14 13.65
N TYR A 45 19.58 19.37 13.19
CA TYR A 45 18.33 20.11 13.33
C TYR A 45 17.70 20.25 11.95
N LYS A 46 16.40 19.95 11.91
CA LYS A 46 15.64 19.86 10.68
C LYS A 46 14.33 20.61 10.82
N SER A 47 13.83 21.16 9.71
CA SER A 47 12.42 21.52 9.60
C SER A 47 11.64 20.30 9.10
N VAL A 48 10.37 20.26 9.49
CA VAL A 48 9.36 19.34 8.99
C VAL A 48 8.18 20.20 8.56
N ASP A 49 7.88 20.18 7.27
CA ASP A 49 6.61 20.65 6.76
C ASP A 49 5.56 19.58 7.11
N LEU A 50 4.63 19.90 8.01
CA LEU A 50 3.61 18.94 8.41
C LEU A 50 2.60 18.68 7.30
N SER A 51 2.39 19.63 6.39
CA SER A 51 1.42 19.49 5.30
C SER A 51 1.88 18.41 4.32
N THR A 52 3.11 18.46 3.82
CA THR A 52 3.62 17.51 2.80
C THR A 52 4.47 16.39 3.40
N GLY A 53 5.01 16.60 4.60
CA GLY A 53 6.00 15.72 5.22
C GLY A 53 7.44 16.01 4.82
N LEU A 54 7.71 17.07 4.03
CA LEU A 54 9.07 17.42 3.63
C LEU A 54 9.97 17.66 4.85
N VAL A 55 11.13 17.01 4.86
CA VAL A 55 12.12 17.15 5.93
C VAL A 55 13.41 17.77 5.39
N THR A 56 13.71 19.00 5.81
CA THR A 56 14.91 19.73 5.36
C THR A 56 15.91 19.86 6.49
N THR A 57 17.19 19.57 6.24
CA THR A 57 18.24 19.77 7.25
C THR A 57 18.66 21.24 7.29
N LEU A 58 18.46 21.88 8.45
CA LEU A 58 18.78 23.29 8.66
C LEU A 58 20.21 23.47 9.19
N GLN A 59 20.62 22.61 10.12
CA GLN A 59 21.92 22.70 10.79
C GLN A 59 22.42 21.31 11.18
N THR A 60 23.72 21.07 11.08
CA THR A 60 24.37 19.83 11.54
C THR A 60 25.44 20.04 12.60
N ASP A 61 25.80 21.30 12.87
CA ASP A 61 26.77 21.66 13.89
C ASP A 61 26.18 22.77 14.77
N ASP A 62 25.80 22.41 16.00
CA ASP A 62 25.35 23.35 17.03
C ASP A 62 26.50 23.90 17.89
N GLY A 63 27.74 23.50 17.62
CA GLY A 63 28.91 23.86 18.40
C GLY A 63 29.16 22.97 19.63
N LEU A 64 28.37 21.91 19.83
CA LEU A 64 28.53 20.97 20.97
C LEU A 64 29.19 19.64 20.58
N GLY A 65 29.51 19.45 19.30
CA GLY A 65 30.19 18.26 18.80
C GLY A 65 29.36 17.00 18.97
N ALA A 66 29.83 16.05 19.77
CA ALA A 66 29.22 14.72 19.91
C ALA A 66 28.09 14.63 20.93
N ASP A 67 27.73 15.73 21.57
CA ASP A 67 26.63 15.79 22.51
C ASP A 67 25.28 15.54 21.83
N SER A 68 24.41 14.82 22.53
CA SER A 68 23.06 14.49 22.07
C SER A 68 22.05 15.44 22.72
N ILE A 69 21.43 16.28 21.88
CA ILE A 69 20.31 17.13 22.26
C ILE A 69 19.01 16.42 21.89
N ASN A 70 18.03 16.47 22.79
CA ASN A 70 16.72 15.86 22.67
C ASN A 70 15.76 16.61 23.62
N ALA A 71 14.47 16.23 23.75
CA ALA A 71 13.46 17.03 24.46
C ALA A 71 13.52 18.50 24.01
N ILE A 72 13.43 18.76 22.70
CA ILE A 72 13.48 20.11 22.17
C ILE A 72 12.11 20.77 22.28
N ALA A 73 12.09 22.09 22.45
CA ALA A 73 10.85 22.83 22.62
C ALA A 73 11.02 24.27 22.15
N PHE A 74 10.02 24.83 21.48
CA PHE A 74 10.03 26.24 21.09
C PHE A 74 9.40 27.10 22.20
N ASN A 75 10.04 28.19 22.57
CA ASN A 75 9.52 29.11 23.59
C ASN A 75 8.88 30.34 22.96
N ASN A 76 7.55 30.44 23.00
CA ASN A 76 6.83 31.61 22.47
C ASN A 76 7.19 32.93 23.18
N THR A 77 7.71 32.87 24.41
CA THR A 77 8.01 34.07 25.22
C THR A 77 9.24 34.81 24.72
N ASP A 78 10.32 34.08 24.43
CA ASP A 78 11.61 34.68 24.03
C ASP A 78 12.06 34.27 22.62
N LYS A 79 11.26 33.43 21.93
CA LYS A 79 11.47 32.98 20.55
C LYS A 79 12.80 32.27 20.35
N TYR A 80 13.14 31.36 21.26
CA TYR A 80 14.27 30.44 21.11
C TYR A 80 13.80 28.99 21.20
N ILE A 81 14.58 28.08 20.63
CA ILE A 81 14.40 26.65 20.89
C ILE A 81 15.27 26.28 22.10
N TYR A 82 14.74 25.46 22.99
CA TYR A 82 15.48 24.86 24.08
C TYR A 82 15.56 23.37 23.88
N GLY A 83 16.54 22.73 24.47
CA GLY A 83 16.69 21.28 24.46
C GLY A 83 17.43 20.75 25.67
N PHE A 84 17.31 19.46 25.96
CA PHE A 84 18.05 18.80 27.01
C PHE A 84 19.32 18.15 26.45
N ASN A 85 20.49 18.60 26.90
CA ASN A 85 21.76 17.94 26.59
C ASN A 85 21.91 16.68 27.45
N ARG A 86 21.81 15.52 26.82
CA ARG A 86 21.82 14.22 27.50
C ARG A 86 23.18 13.79 28.02
N ASN A 87 24.25 14.39 27.49
CA ASN A 87 25.64 14.12 27.87
C ASN A 87 26.06 15.00 29.05
N GLN A 88 25.80 16.29 28.97
CA GLN A 88 26.17 17.27 29.99
C GLN A 88 25.14 17.39 31.12
N LEU A 89 23.94 16.82 30.94
CA LEU A 89 22.82 16.93 31.88
C LEU A 89 22.46 18.39 32.18
N ALA A 90 22.44 19.21 31.13
CA ALA A 90 22.18 20.64 31.15
C ALA A 90 21.10 20.98 30.12
N LEU A 91 20.51 22.17 30.25
CA LEU A 91 19.65 22.71 29.20
C LEU A 91 20.52 23.39 28.14
N VAL A 92 20.09 23.39 26.90
CA VAL A 92 20.68 24.17 25.82
C VAL A 92 19.65 25.13 25.27
N LYS A 93 20.10 26.33 24.90
CA LYS A 93 19.32 27.36 24.23
C LYS A 93 19.88 27.53 22.82
N LEU A 94 19.03 27.40 21.81
CA LEU A 94 19.35 27.41 20.39
C LEU A 94 18.75 28.67 19.76
N ASP A 95 19.60 29.48 19.12
CA ASP A 95 19.19 30.61 18.30
C ASP A 95 18.58 30.20 16.96
N SER A 96 18.15 31.18 16.17
CA SER A 96 17.57 30.96 14.84
C SER A 96 18.49 30.21 13.86
N ASP A 97 19.81 30.24 14.09
CA ASP A 97 20.82 29.51 13.31
C ASP A 97 21.15 28.13 13.91
N PHE A 98 20.41 27.72 14.95
CA PHE A 98 20.60 26.50 15.73
C PHE A 98 22.00 26.38 16.36
N LYS A 99 22.62 27.52 16.73
CA LYS A 99 23.83 27.52 17.55
C LYS A 99 23.46 27.46 19.02
N ALA A 100 24.12 26.56 19.75
CA ALA A 100 23.76 26.25 21.11
C ALA A 100 24.54 27.10 22.13
N THR A 101 23.82 27.57 23.14
CA THR A 101 24.36 28.08 24.40
C THR A 101 23.97 27.13 25.53
N VAL A 102 24.95 26.57 26.24
CA VAL A 102 24.70 25.67 27.38
C VAL A 102 24.27 26.47 28.61
N LEU A 103 23.16 26.04 29.21
CA LEU A 103 22.56 26.60 30.42
C LEU A 103 22.60 25.55 31.54
N ASN A 104 23.53 25.72 32.48
CA ASN A 104 23.68 24.79 33.60
C ASN A 104 22.55 24.96 34.62
N PHE A 105 21.94 23.87 35.03
CA PHE A 105 20.99 23.87 36.14
C PHE A 105 21.67 24.23 37.47
N THR A 106 20.95 24.90 38.35
CA THR A 106 21.41 25.20 39.72
C THR A 106 21.48 23.93 40.58
N ASN A 107 20.62 22.95 40.27
CA ASN A 107 20.54 21.63 40.88
C ASN A 107 20.52 20.52 39.80
N PRO A 108 21.67 20.19 39.19
CA PRO A 108 21.75 19.25 38.08
C PRO A 108 21.11 17.88 38.39
N PRO A 109 20.43 17.27 37.43
CA PRO A 109 19.83 15.95 37.61
C PRO A 109 20.89 14.85 37.50
N ASN A 110 20.57 13.66 38.00
CA ASN A 110 21.42 12.46 37.84
C ASN A 110 21.02 11.59 36.65
N ASN A 111 20.00 11.98 35.89
CA ASN A 111 19.46 11.23 34.77
C ASN A 111 19.26 12.19 33.59
N ASN A 112 19.40 11.67 32.35
CA ASN A 112 18.98 12.42 31.17
C ASN A 112 17.46 12.41 30.99
N PHE A 113 16.97 13.33 30.18
CA PHE A 113 15.57 13.40 29.75
C PHE A 113 15.54 13.50 28.22
N TYR A 114 14.46 13.02 27.63
CA TYR A 114 14.29 12.87 26.18
C TYR A 114 12.83 13.09 25.75
N VAL A 115 12.06 13.77 26.59
CA VAL A 115 10.66 14.12 26.36
C VAL A 115 10.48 15.47 27.00
N GLY A 116 10.04 16.48 26.26
CA GLY A 116 9.86 17.81 26.83
C GLY A 116 9.20 18.81 25.90
N ASP A 117 8.56 19.80 26.49
CA ASP A 117 7.94 20.93 25.78
C ASP A 117 7.87 22.15 26.72
N ILE A 118 7.52 23.33 26.20
CA ILE A 118 7.46 24.58 26.95
C ILE A 118 6.02 25.09 27.07
N LYS A 119 5.69 25.56 28.28
CA LYS A 119 4.50 26.39 28.52
C LYS A 119 4.82 27.44 29.57
N ASP A 120 4.29 28.64 29.40
CA ASP A 120 4.41 29.75 30.35
C ASP A 120 5.87 30.03 30.79
N ASN A 121 6.78 30.05 29.80
CA ASN A 121 8.22 30.26 29.99
C ASN A 121 8.88 29.24 30.95
N LYS A 122 8.32 28.04 31.05
CA LYS A 122 8.88 26.90 31.79
C LYS A 122 9.11 25.74 30.85
N PHE A 123 10.28 25.14 30.94
CA PHE A 123 10.62 23.93 30.21
C PHE A 123 10.23 22.72 31.03
N TYR A 124 9.22 21.97 30.57
CA TYR A 124 8.73 20.74 31.17
C TYR A 124 9.40 19.55 30.54
N PHE A 125 9.74 18.54 31.33
CA PHE A 125 10.40 17.34 30.83
C PHE A 125 10.05 16.09 31.63
N TYR A 126 9.90 14.98 30.92
CA TYR A 126 9.41 13.72 31.46
C TYR A 126 10.40 12.59 31.24
N ARG A 127 10.43 11.65 32.19
CA ARG A 127 11.07 10.35 31.99
C ARG A 127 10.32 9.26 32.72
N ARG A 128 10.07 8.16 32.02
CA ARG A 128 9.53 6.93 32.61
C ARG A 128 10.36 6.50 33.82
N TYR A 129 9.67 6.06 34.87
CA TYR A 129 10.20 5.76 36.22
C TYR A 129 10.63 6.96 37.07
N LEU A 130 10.82 8.15 36.49
CA LEU A 130 11.18 9.36 37.24
C LEU A 130 9.96 10.26 37.49
N GLY A 131 9.16 10.49 36.45
CA GLY A 131 7.99 11.38 36.45
C GLY A 131 8.24 12.67 35.67
N LEU A 132 7.39 13.67 35.92
CA LEU A 132 7.41 14.99 35.28
C LEU A 132 8.15 16.03 36.14
N TYR A 133 8.88 16.90 35.47
CA TYR A 133 9.71 17.96 36.04
C TYR A 133 9.52 19.24 35.22
N TYR A 134 9.89 20.38 35.80
CA TYR A 134 10.05 21.61 35.05
C TYR A 134 11.21 22.45 35.56
N THR A 135 11.65 23.42 34.76
CA THR A 135 12.51 24.52 35.22
C THR A 135 12.01 25.86 34.66
N ASN A 136 12.28 26.95 35.37
CA ASN A 136 11.93 28.30 34.93
C ASN A 136 12.99 28.86 33.97
N LEU A 137 12.55 29.44 32.84
CA LEU A 137 13.42 30.06 31.84
C LEU A 137 13.48 31.59 31.99
N ASP A 138 12.69 32.18 32.88
CA ASP A 138 12.79 33.61 33.20
C ASP A 138 14.04 33.89 34.04
N SER A 139 15.03 34.54 33.43
CA SER A 139 16.28 34.93 34.09
C SER A 139 16.12 35.85 35.31
N SER A 140 14.95 36.49 35.47
CA SER A 140 14.63 37.33 36.62
C SER A 140 14.00 36.56 37.79
N ALA A 141 13.55 35.32 37.56
CA ALA A 141 12.91 34.50 38.57
C ALA A 141 13.92 33.92 39.57
N THR A 142 13.51 33.81 40.84
CA THR A 142 14.36 33.27 41.91
C THR A 142 14.69 31.78 41.73
N ASP A 143 13.89 31.06 40.96
CA ASP A 143 14.04 29.64 40.64
C ASP A 143 14.54 29.41 39.19
N TYR A 144 15.10 30.43 38.53
CA TYR A 144 15.70 30.31 37.20
C TYR A 144 16.69 29.13 37.14
N LEU A 145 16.52 28.27 36.13
CA LEU A 145 17.31 27.04 35.93
C LEU A 145 17.36 26.11 37.15
N THR A 146 16.41 26.21 38.07
CA THR A 146 16.22 25.26 39.17
C THR A 146 15.19 24.22 38.77
N ILE A 147 15.57 22.94 38.77
CA ILE A 147 14.69 21.81 38.47
C ILE A 147 13.74 21.59 39.64
N THR A 148 12.45 21.61 39.35
CA THR A 148 11.37 21.26 40.27
C THR A 148 10.68 19.99 39.80
N LYS A 149 10.48 19.05 40.74
CA LYS A 149 9.74 17.81 40.48
C LYS A 149 8.26 18.01 40.76
N ILE A 150 7.39 17.56 39.85
CA ILE A 150 5.95 17.50 40.10
C ILE A 150 5.64 16.22 40.88
N VAL A 151 5.22 16.41 42.13
CA VAL A 151 4.93 15.30 43.05
C VAL A 151 3.62 14.64 42.66
N GLY A 152 3.65 13.32 42.49
CA GLY A 152 2.47 12.54 42.09
C GLY A 152 2.39 12.24 40.59
N ALA A 153 3.30 12.82 39.78
CA ALA A 153 3.34 12.57 38.35
C ALA A 153 3.40 11.08 38.01
N ASN A 154 2.64 10.67 36.99
CA ASN A 154 2.66 9.30 36.47
C ASN A 154 4.10 8.92 36.08
N LYS A 155 4.49 7.66 36.27
CA LYS A 155 5.86 7.15 35.99
C LYS A 155 5.87 5.92 35.09
N SER A 156 4.69 5.50 34.64
CA SER A 156 4.49 4.22 33.97
C SER A 156 4.30 4.39 32.46
N ILE A 157 3.72 5.51 32.03
CA ILE A 157 3.44 5.80 30.62
C ILE A 157 4.73 5.77 29.78
N ARG A 158 4.65 5.10 28.62
CA ARG A 158 5.78 4.86 27.70
C ARG A 158 5.63 5.75 26.47
N ILE A 159 5.89 7.02 26.66
CA ILE A 159 5.88 8.04 25.62
C ILE A 159 7.32 8.38 25.21
N ALA A 160 7.49 8.82 23.96
CA ALA A 160 8.78 9.26 23.43
C ALA A 160 8.80 10.77 23.17
N ASP A 161 7.65 11.41 22.99
CA ASP A 161 7.50 12.86 22.97
C ASP A 161 6.13 13.28 23.55
N PHE A 162 5.95 14.57 23.85
CA PHE A 162 4.66 15.18 24.19
C PHE A 162 4.60 16.64 23.73
N ALA A 163 3.40 17.17 23.56
CA ALA A 163 3.21 18.59 23.25
C ALA A 163 2.14 19.24 24.15
N PHE A 164 2.27 20.54 24.40
CA PHE A 164 1.25 21.34 25.08
C PHE A 164 0.15 21.76 24.12
N HIS A 165 -1.09 21.51 24.52
CA HIS A 165 -2.26 22.00 23.79
C HIS A 165 -2.34 23.53 23.87
N PRO A 166 -2.67 24.22 22.76
CA PRO A 166 -2.66 25.69 22.71
C PRO A 166 -3.68 26.31 23.67
N SER A 167 -4.90 25.74 23.76
CA SER A 167 -6.03 26.36 24.47
C SER A 167 -6.23 25.92 25.93
N ASP A 168 -6.10 24.63 26.27
CA ASP A 168 -6.40 24.14 27.63
C ASP A 168 -5.16 24.05 28.55
N GLY A 169 -3.96 24.17 27.98
CA GLY A 169 -2.69 24.13 28.69
C GLY A 169 -2.28 22.75 29.24
N ASN A 170 -3.00 21.68 28.89
CA ASN A 170 -2.59 20.32 29.23
C ASN A 170 -1.54 19.78 28.25
N ILE A 171 -0.81 18.76 28.69
CA ILE A 171 0.14 18.02 27.86
C ILE A 171 -0.59 16.83 27.23
N TYR A 172 -0.32 16.57 25.95
CA TYR A 172 -0.81 15.39 25.25
C TYR A 172 0.32 14.56 24.67
N ALA A 173 0.17 13.24 24.77
CA ALA A 173 1.16 12.28 24.30
C ALA A 173 0.51 10.97 23.87
N VAL A 174 1.08 10.33 22.84
CA VAL A 174 0.61 9.03 22.34
C VAL A 174 1.57 7.92 22.76
N GLU A 175 1.07 6.88 23.42
CA GLU A 175 1.90 5.72 23.78
C GLU A 175 2.07 4.79 22.57
N GLY A 176 3.31 4.69 22.07
CA GLY A 176 3.60 3.91 20.86
C GLY A 176 3.32 2.41 20.94
N LYS A 177 3.12 1.82 22.13
CA LYS A 177 2.79 0.39 22.24
C LYS A 177 1.31 0.11 22.01
N THR A 178 0.44 0.96 22.55
CA THR A 178 -1.01 0.73 22.61
C THR A 178 -1.81 1.67 21.72
N GLY A 179 -1.23 2.80 21.30
CA GLY A 179 -1.95 3.88 20.64
C GLY A 179 -2.76 4.75 21.62
N ASP A 180 -2.59 4.56 22.92
CA ASP A 180 -3.33 5.34 23.91
C ASP A 180 -2.91 6.81 23.90
N LEU A 181 -3.90 7.70 23.82
CA LEU A 181 -3.74 9.14 23.94
C LEU A 181 -3.90 9.53 25.41
N TYR A 182 -2.83 10.07 26.00
CA TYR A 182 -2.82 10.56 27.38
C TYR A 182 -2.94 12.07 27.42
N ARG A 183 -3.87 12.58 28.24
CA ARG A 183 -3.89 13.96 28.72
C ARG A 183 -3.22 14.03 30.09
N ILE A 184 -2.24 14.90 30.25
CA ILE A 184 -1.43 15.05 31.45
C ILE A 184 -1.56 16.47 31.98
N ASP A 185 -2.03 16.61 33.22
CA ASP A 185 -2.09 17.89 33.91
C ASP A 185 -0.67 18.32 34.32
N PRO A 186 -0.14 19.45 33.83
CA PRO A 186 1.23 19.88 34.10
C PRO A 186 1.44 20.35 35.55
N SER A 187 0.39 20.63 36.31
CA SER A 187 0.47 21.07 37.71
C SER A 187 0.51 19.89 38.69
N THR A 188 -0.21 18.81 38.39
CA THR A 188 -0.31 17.62 39.26
C THR A 188 0.47 16.42 38.73
N GLY A 189 0.75 16.38 37.43
CA GLY A 189 1.36 15.27 36.70
C GLY A 189 0.43 14.05 36.55
N VAL A 190 -0.86 14.20 36.86
CA VAL A 190 -1.86 13.16 36.66
C VAL A 190 -2.06 12.94 35.17
N ALA A 191 -1.85 11.70 34.72
CA ALA A 191 -2.06 11.29 33.33
C ALA A 191 -3.34 10.47 33.23
N THR A 192 -4.25 10.88 32.35
CA THR A 192 -5.53 10.21 32.06
C THR A 192 -5.50 9.73 30.62
N ASN A 193 -5.76 8.45 30.37
CA ASN A 193 -6.04 7.97 29.01
C ASN A 193 -7.42 8.53 28.61
N VAL A 194 -7.44 9.36 27.57
CA VAL A 194 -8.66 10.05 27.10
C VAL A 194 -9.24 9.42 25.84
N ALA A 195 -8.42 8.71 25.05
CA ALA A 195 -8.84 8.00 23.85
C ALA A 195 -7.74 7.04 23.38
N ASN A 196 -8.01 6.30 22.30
CA ASN A 196 -7.00 5.55 21.55
C ASN A 196 -6.97 6.06 20.11
N THR A 197 -5.78 6.25 19.54
CA THR A 197 -5.61 6.80 18.19
C THR A 197 -5.78 5.77 17.07
N GLY A 198 -5.89 4.48 17.40
CA GLY A 198 -5.87 3.39 16.42
C GLY A 198 -4.47 3.12 15.83
N PHE A 199 -3.50 4.01 16.01
CA PHE A 199 -2.15 3.87 15.49
C PHE A 199 -1.16 3.44 16.56
N THR A 200 -0.39 2.39 16.27
CA THR A 200 0.71 1.93 17.12
C THR A 200 2.06 2.12 16.41
N SER A 201 3.14 1.90 17.15
CA SER A 201 4.51 1.97 16.66
C SER A 201 5.31 0.75 17.14
N PRO A 202 5.00 -0.47 16.65
CA PRO A 202 5.66 -1.71 17.07
C PRO A 202 7.17 -1.66 16.82
N GLY A 203 7.98 -1.99 17.83
CA GLY A 203 9.44 -1.96 17.72
C GLY A 203 10.07 -0.57 17.53
N SER A 204 9.26 0.50 17.59
CA SER A 204 9.65 1.87 17.25
C SER A 204 9.07 2.85 18.30
N ALA A 205 8.97 4.14 17.96
CA ALA A 205 8.33 5.17 18.77
C ALA A 205 7.63 6.23 17.90
N PHE A 206 6.64 6.92 18.49
CA PHE A 206 6.20 8.22 18.01
C PHE A 206 7.17 9.26 18.57
N GLY A 207 8.23 9.55 17.81
CA GLY A 207 9.40 10.27 18.30
C GLY A 207 9.31 11.79 18.20
N ALA A 208 8.23 12.32 17.65
CA ALA A 208 7.94 13.75 17.69
C ALA A 208 6.45 14.00 17.87
N ALA A 209 6.08 15.03 18.63
CA ALA A 209 4.70 15.48 18.82
C ALA A 209 4.59 17.00 18.63
N TYR A 210 3.50 17.45 18.01
CA TYR A 210 3.28 18.86 17.68
C TYR A 210 1.81 19.23 17.84
N PHE A 211 1.53 20.47 18.25
CA PHE A 211 0.20 21.06 18.09
C PHE A 211 0.24 22.19 17.07
N ASP A 212 -0.88 22.36 16.37
CA ASP A 212 -1.19 23.61 15.69
C ASP A 212 -2.09 24.52 16.53
N SER A 213 -2.38 25.71 16.02
CA SER A 213 -3.21 26.71 16.69
C SER A 213 -4.69 26.33 16.81
N ALA A 214 -5.18 25.40 15.98
CA ALA A 214 -6.55 24.91 16.02
C ALA A 214 -6.76 23.86 17.12
N GLY A 215 -5.69 23.17 17.55
CA GLY A 215 -5.76 22.09 18.53
C GLY A 215 -5.65 20.69 17.91
N TYR A 216 -5.15 20.58 16.67
CA TYR A 216 -4.80 19.27 16.11
C TYR A 216 -3.44 18.82 16.65
N LEU A 217 -3.39 17.59 17.18
CA LEU A 217 -2.16 16.95 17.60
C LEU A 217 -1.58 16.16 16.43
N TYR A 218 -0.34 16.45 16.06
CA TYR A 218 0.42 15.73 15.07
C TYR A 218 1.50 14.88 15.75
N PHE A 219 1.71 13.65 15.29
CA PHE A 219 2.78 12.80 15.81
C PHE A 219 3.46 12.00 14.71
N LEU A 220 4.79 12.00 14.74
CA LEU A 220 5.65 11.37 13.73
C LEU A 220 6.13 10.01 14.21
N ARG A 221 5.95 8.97 13.39
CA ARG A 221 6.42 7.61 13.67
C ARG A 221 7.80 7.36 13.09
N ASN A 222 8.71 6.88 13.92
CA ASN A 222 10.15 6.91 13.61
C ASN A 222 10.61 5.93 12.52
N ASN A 223 10.00 4.76 12.44
CA ASN A 223 10.46 3.67 11.58
C ASN A 223 10.05 3.85 10.11
N ASP A 224 8.98 4.58 9.84
CA ASP A 224 8.47 4.81 8.49
C ASP A 224 8.27 6.28 8.15
N GLY A 225 8.32 7.19 9.13
CA GLY A 225 8.13 8.62 8.92
C GLY A 225 6.67 9.02 8.71
N ASN A 226 5.70 8.16 8.97
CA ASN A 226 4.30 8.54 8.86
C ASN A 226 3.96 9.61 9.92
N ILE A 227 3.31 10.69 9.48
CA ILE A 227 2.74 11.73 10.33
C ILE A 227 1.25 11.45 10.45
N TYR A 228 0.76 11.39 11.68
CA TYR A 228 -0.66 11.24 11.99
C TYR A 228 -1.20 12.52 12.61
N ARG A 229 -2.47 12.81 12.39
CA ARG A 229 -3.20 13.95 12.99
C ARG A 229 -4.35 13.44 13.83
N THR A 230 -4.48 13.91 15.06
CA THR A 230 -5.62 13.64 15.95
C THR A 230 -6.39 14.93 16.23
N ASP A 231 -7.71 14.87 16.14
CA ASP A 231 -8.59 15.98 16.50
C ASP A 231 -8.71 16.13 18.03
N ILE A 232 -8.19 17.25 18.54
CA ILE A 232 -8.33 17.69 19.94
C ILE A 232 -8.86 19.14 19.98
N THR A 233 -9.50 19.60 18.89
CA THR A 233 -10.04 20.96 18.78
C THR A 233 -11.08 21.27 19.87
N ASP A 234 -11.83 20.27 20.34
CA ASP A 234 -12.60 20.28 21.58
C ASP A 234 -11.97 19.36 22.66
N PRO A 235 -11.12 19.89 23.55
CA PRO A 235 -10.46 19.08 24.59
C PRO A 235 -11.42 18.50 25.65
N ASN A 236 -12.70 18.90 25.64
CA ASN A 236 -13.73 18.32 26.51
C ASN A 236 -14.42 17.10 25.89
N ASN A 237 -14.28 16.89 24.58
CA ASN A 237 -14.96 15.82 23.84
C ASN A 237 -14.02 15.12 22.86
N ILE A 238 -12.97 14.51 23.40
CA ILE A 238 -11.93 13.83 22.62
C ILE A 238 -12.43 12.43 22.24
N THR A 239 -12.55 12.17 20.94
CA THR A 239 -12.98 10.86 20.41
C THR A 239 -11.80 9.94 20.10
N GLY A 240 -10.60 10.50 19.92
CA GLY A 240 -9.44 9.77 19.38
C GLY A 240 -9.48 9.61 17.86
N ALA A 241 -10.31 10.40 17.16
CA ALA A 241 -10.33 10.46 15.71
C ALA A 241 -8.95 10.89 15.20
N SER A 242 -8.19 9.91 14.73
CA SER A 242 -6.85 10.08 14.18
C SER A 242 -6.83 9.61 12.73
N VAL A 243 -6.10 10.33 11.89
CA VAL A 243 -5.90 10.00 10.48
C VAL A 243 -4.42 9.97 10.14
N TYR A 244 -4.06 9.20 9.11
CA TYR A 244 -2.80 9.42 8.41
C TYR A 244 -2.84 10.80 7.75
N PHE A 245 -1.83 11.63 7.96
CA PHE A 245 -1.84 13.03 7.52
C PHE A 245 -0.82 13.31 6.41
N ALA A 246 0.42 12.83 6.57
CA ALA A 246 1.48 13.04 5.58
C ALA A 246 2.63 12.03 5.68
N LYS A 247 3.46 11.96 4.63
CA LYS A 247 4.67 11.11 4.58
C LYS A 247 5.94 11.92 4.78
N ALA A 248 6.57 11.79 5.95
CA ALA A 248 7.94 12.25 6.16
C ALA A 248 8.97 11.14 5.93
N SER A 249 10.24 11.55 5.88
CA SER A 249 11.37 10.62 5.93
C SER A 249 11.50 9.96 7.31
N ALA A 250 11.68 8.63 7.34
CA ALA A 250 11.91 7.88 8.57
C ALA A 250 13.10 8.46 9.36
N SER A 251 12.89 8.67 10.66
CA SER A 251 13.88 9.25 11.56
C SER A 251 13.85 8.59 12.93
N ASN A 252 15.00 8.13 13.41
CA ASN A 252 15.16 7.58 14.76
C ASN A 252 16.02 8.50 15.62
N SER A 253 15.95 8.33 16.94
CA SER A 253 16.69 9.15 17.94
C SER A 253 16.41 10.65 17.75
N ASN A 254 15.14 10.98 17.58
CA ASN A 254 14.63 12.31 17.32
C ASN A 254 13.75 12.82 18.46
N ASP A 255 13.36 14.08 18.36
CA ASP A 255 12.42 14.78 19.23
C ASP A 255 11.89 16.04 18.51
N GLY A 256 10.63 16.42 18.76
CA GLY A 256 9.93 17.47 18.03
C GLY A 256 9.77 18.78 18.81
N ALA A 257 9.88 19.91 18.10
CA ALA A 257 9.47 21.22 18.65
C ALA A 257 8.63 21.97 17.62
N ARG A 258 7.61 22.71 18.06
CA ARG A 258 6.84 23.60 17.18
C ARG A 258 6.28 24.76 17.99
N CYS A 259 6.11 25.90 17.35
CA CYS A 259 5.30 26.97 17.92
C CYS A 259 3.81 26.56 17.84
N SER A 260 3.19 26.21 18.98
CA SER A 260 1.80 25.74 19.02
C SER A 260 0.76 26.82 18.69
N GLU A 261 1.18 28.08 18.54
CA GLU A 261 0.33 29.19 18.10
C GLU A 261 0.31 29.35 16.57
N ALA A 262 1.12 28.57 15.84
CA ALA A 262 1.15 28.61 14.38
C ALA A 262 0.19 27.58 13.76
N ALA A 263 -0.55 28.02 12.73
CA ALA A 263 -1.33 27.14 11.88
C ALA A 263 -0.41 26.23 11.05
N VAL A 264 -0.90 25.04 10.67
CA VAL A 264 -0.28 24.28 9.58
C VAL A 264 -0.69 24.97 8.28
N VAL A 265 0.29 25.24 7.43
CA VAL A 265 0.13 25.83 6.11
C VAL A 265 0.90 24.97 5.11
N SER A 266 0.39 24.89 3.89
CA SER A 266 1.13 24.40 2.72
C SER A 266 1.77 25.55 1.98
N THR A 267 2.83 25.24 1.25
CA THR A 267 3.47 26.15 0.31
C THR A 267 3.99 25.33 -0.85
N ASN A 268 3.85 25.84 -2.08
CA ASN A 268 4.38 25.16 -3.26
C ASN A 268 3.84 23.71 -3.37
N THR A 269 2.55 23.55 -3.05
CA THR A 269 1.86 22.28 -2.92
C THR A 269 0.71 22.28 -3.93
N ASP A 270 0.54 21.17 -4.60
CA ASP A 270 -0.55 20.86 -5.51
C ASP A 270 -1.65 20.10 -4.75
N TYR A 271 -2.92 20.46 -4.95
CA TYR A 271 -4.08 19.74 -4.45
C TYR A 271 -4.98 19.31 -5.61
N GLY A 272 -6.05 18.56 -5.31
CA GLY A 272 -7.12 18.36 -6.28
C GLY A 272 -8.20 19.44 -6.16
N ASP A 273 -9.18 19.41 -7.05
CA ASP A 273 -10.26 20.40 -7.15
C ASP A 273 -11.66 19.82 -6.80
N ALA A 274 -11.77 18.53 -6.46
CA ALA A 274 -13.05 17.89 -6.14
C ALA A 274 -13.76 18.58 -4.94
N PRO A 275 -15.11 18.52 -4.82
CA PRO A 275 -15.82 19.05 -3.67
C PRO A 275 -15.26 18.53 -2.34
N ASP A 276 -15.26 19.37 -1.29
CA ASP A 276 -14.61 19.03 -0.01
C ASP A 276 -15.20 17.81 0.71
N SER A 277 -16.37 17.30 0.28
CA SER A 277 -16.87 15.99 0.73
C SER A 277 -15.86 14.87 0.43
N TYR A 278 -15.14 14.96 -0.69
CA TYR A 278 -14.11 14.01 -1.12
C TYR A 278 -12.77 14.18 -0.38
N GLY A 279 -12.73 15.06 0.63
CA GLY A 279 -11.51 15.39 1.35
C GLY A 279 -10.50 16.04 0.41
N THR A 280 -10.68 17.33 0.13
CA THR A 280 -9.85 18.04 -0.85
C THR A 280 -9.04 19.16 -0.19
N SER A 281 -9.64 19.94 0.71
CA SER A 281 -8.90 20.97 1.47
C SER A 281 -7.92 20.40 2.48
N LEU A 282 -6.93 21.19 2.88
CA LEU A 282 -6.00 20.86 3.97
C LEU A 282 -6.72 20.57 5.29
N ALA A 283 -7.80 21.31 5.58
CA ALA A 283 -8.63 21.10 6.76
C ALA A 283 -9.23 19.68 6.76
N ALA A 284 -9.79 19.27 5.62
CA ALA A 284 -10.33 17.94 5.39
C ALA A 284 -9.26 16.84 5.21
N ASN A 285 -7.97 17.18 5.32
CA ASN A 285 -6.83 16.28 5.06
C ASN A 285 -6.80 15.77 3.61
N GLY A 286 -7.09 16.66 2.66
CA GLY A 286 -7.16 16.27 1.27
C GLY A 286 -5.83 15.88 0.64
N ALA A 287 -5.96 15.23 -0.52
CA ALA A 287 -4.82 14.84 -1.33
C ALA A 287 -4.00 16.05 -1.69
N ARG A 288 -2.69 15.93 -1.49
CA ARG A 288 -1.75 16.99 -1.84
C ARG A 288 -0.34 16.47 -2.07
N HIS A 289 0.41 17.15 -2.91
CA HIS A 289 1.82 16.86 -3.17
C HIS A 289 2.67 18.12 -3.21
N LEU A 290 3.87 18.07 -2.66
CA LEU A 290 4.85 19.14 -2.87
C LEU A 290 5.34 19.10 -4.33
N ILE A 291 5.43 20.27 -4.98
CA ILE A 291 6.02 20.39 -6.31
C ILE A 291 7.53 20.67 -6.18
N ASP A 292 8.39 19.73 -6.57
CA ASP A 292 9.86 19.92 -6.55
C ASP A 292 10.51 19.66 -7.93
N TYR A 293 11.80 19.96 -8.08
CA TYR A 293 12.55 19.82 -9.35
C TYR A 293 12.60 18.41 -9.93
N SER A 294 12.27 17.38 -9.14
CA SER A 294 12.18 15.98 -9.56
C SER A 294 10.75 15.44 -9.54
N ASN A 295 9.74 16.32 -9.64
CA ASN A 295 8.34 15.93 -9.54
C ASN A 295 7.93 14.95 -10.66
N TYR A 296 6.97 14.11 -10.32
CA TYR A 296 6.16 13.40 -11.31
C TYR A 296 4.93 14.25 -11.55
N ILE A 297 4.60 14.47 -12.82
CA ILE A 297 3.41 15.23 -13.20
C ILE A 297 2.52 14.38 -14.11
N LEU A 298 1.22 14.54 -13.96
CA LEU A 298 0.19 14.14 -14.88
C LEU A 298 0.18 15.19 -16.01
N GLY A 299 0.19 14.72 -17.25
CA GLY A 299 0.18 15.57 -18.43
C GLY A 299 1.43 16.43 -18.60
N SER A 300 1.26 17.74 -18.70
CA SER A 300 2.31 18.69 -19.11
C SER A 300 2.39 19.97 -18.28
N LEU A 301 1.34 20.27 -17.54
CA LEU A 301 1.27 21.40 -16.64
C LEU A 301 1.21 20.86 -15.21
N VAL A 302 1.49 21.74 -14.25
CA VAL A 302 1.35 21.49 -12.82
C VAL A 302 1.41 22.86 -12.17
N ASP A 303 0.58 23.11 -11.18
CA ASP A 303 0.51 24.37 -10.50
C ASP A 303 0.38 24.22 -8.98
N ALA A 304 0.72 25.30 -8.27
CA ALA A 304 0.86 25.26 -6.83
C ALA A 304 -0.07 26.26 -6.17
N GLU A 305 -0.72 25.81 -5.12
CA GLU A 305 -1.65 26.59 -4.33
C GLU A 305 -1.38 26.45 -2.82
N ASP A 306 -1.93 27.40 -2.04
CA ASP A 306 -1.78 27.40 -0.58
C ASP A 306 -2.80 26.48 0.09
N ASP A 307 -3.95 26.23 -0.54
CA ASP A 307 -5.02 25.28 -0.19
C ASP A 307 -5.92 25.08 -1.43
N ALA A 308 -6.71 24.01 -1.45
CA ALA A 308 -7.46 23.60 -2.64
C ALA A 308 -8.53 24.61 -3.11
N ASN A 309 -8.60 24.83 -4.43
CA ASN A 309 -9.66 25.60 -5.07
C ASN A 309 -10.86 24.73 -5.48
N LEU A 310 -11.72 24.44 -4.51
CA LEU A 310 -12.86 23.52 -4.66
C LEU A 310 -13.82 23.86 -5.82
N SER A 311 -14.29 22.81 -6.51
CA SER A 311 -15.38 22.85 -7.48
C SER A 311 -16.63 23.58 -6.94
N PRO A 312 -17.32 24.42 -7.75
CA PRO A 312 -17.17 24.62 -9.19
C PRO A 312 -16.20 25.76 -9.56
N ASN A 313 -15.44 26.30 -8.61
CA ASN A 313 -14.57 27.42 -8.90
C ASN A 313 -13.30 26.98 -9.61
N THR A 314 -12.73 25.82 -9.24
CA THR A 314 -11.54 25.13 -9.81
C THR A 314 -10.31 26.04 -9.94
N ASP A 315 -9.12 25.56 -9.58
CA ASP A 315 -7.84 26.27 -9.83
C ASP A 315 -7.57 26.47 -11.33
N ASP A 316 -8.03 25.51 -12.12
CA ASP A 316 -8.19 25.48 -13.57
C ASP A 316 -8.73 26.82 -14.17
N ALA A 317 -9.55 27.56 -13.41
CA ALA A 317 -10.14 28.84 -13.83
C ALA A 317 -9.36 30.09 -13.36
N ASP A 318 -8.50 29.95 -12.34
CA ASP A 318 -7.82 31.06 -11.66
C ASP A 318 -6.29 31.09 -11.92
N ASN A 319 -5.69 30.00 -12.44
CA ASN A 319 -4.25 29.93 -12.74
C ASN A 319 -3.88 29.16 -14.03
N LEU A 320 -3.27 27.96 -13.94
CA LEU A 320 -3.00 27.06 -15.08
C LEU A 320 -4.06 25.96 -15.09
N ALA A 321 -4.32 25.41 -16.27
CA ALA A 321 -5.23 24.28 -16.44
C ALA A 321 -4.40 23.01 -16.51
N ASP A 322 -4.11 22.42 -15.36
CA ASP A 322 -3.23 21.27 -15.17
C ASP A 322 -3.94 19.93 -15.02
N GLU A 323 -5.27 19.89 -15.08
CA GLU A 323 -6.04 18.67 -15.38
C GLU A 323 -5.88 18.26 -16.86
N ASP A 324 -4.63 17.98 -17.27
CA ASP A 324 -4.23 17.67 -18.64
C ASP A 324 -3.60 16.28 -18.79
N GLY A 325 -3.48 15.52 -17.71
CA GLY A 325 -2.91 14.18 -17.71
C GLY A 325 -3.86 13.03 -18.02
N ILE A 326 -5.18 13.20 -17.82
CA ILE A 326 -6.17 12.12 -17.98
C ILE A 326 -7.15 12.42 -19.10
N LEU A 327 -7.30 11.46 -20.02
CA LEU A 327 -8.30 11.52 -21.09
C LEU A 327 -9.12 10.23 -21.13
N PHE A 328 -10.40 10.33 -20.78
CA PHE A 328 -11.38 9.26 -20.99
C PHE A 328 -11.71 9.14 -22.49
N GLN A 329 -11.12 8.15 -23.16
CA GLN A 329 -11.28 7.93 -24.59
C GLN A 329 -12.64 7.29 -24.94
N THR A 330 -13.23 6.55 -24.00
CA THR A 330 -14.56 5.97 -24.12
C THR A 330 -15.45 6.35 -22.93
N ALA A 331 -16.76 6.15 -23.07
CA ALA A 331 -17.71 6.44 -22.00
C ALA A 331 -17.58 5.43 -20.85
N LEU A 332 -17.84 5.89 -19.62
CA LEU A 332 -17.92 5.04 -18.44
C LEU A 332 -19.31 4.39 -18.38
N ILE A 333 -19.40 3.13 -18.80
CA ILE A 333 -20.67 2.40 -18.94
C ILE A 333 -20.71 1.26 -17.94
N THR A 334 -21.76 1.18 -17.11
CA THR A 334 -21.86 0.16 -16.04
C THR A 334 -21.65 -1.27 -16.58
N GLY A 335 -20.74 -1.99 -15.93
CA GLY A 335 -20.37 -3.38 -16.24
C GLY A 335 -19.45 -3.55 -17.44
N LEU A 336 -19.15 -2.51 -18.21
CA LEU A 336 -18.26 -2.57 -19.37
C LEU A 336 -16.88 -1.98 -19.07
N ASP A 337 -15.93 -2.29 -19.95
CA ASP A 337 -14.59 -1.73 -19.90
C ASP A 337 -14.54 -0.42 -20.69
N ALA A 338 -13.81 0.54 -20.14
CA ALA A 338 -13.50 1.83 -20.74
C ALA A 338 -11.99 1.95 -21.01
N GLN A 339 -11.63 2.91 -21.86
CA GLN A 339 -10.24 3.22 -22.19
C GLN A 339 -9.91 4.62 -21.68
N VAL A 340 -8.84 4.71 -20.89
CA VAL A 340 -8.33 5.94 -20.30
C VAL A 340 -6.90 6.13 -20.77
N ASN A 341 -6.61 7.26 -21.39
CA ASN A 341 -5.24 7.66 -21.65
C ASN A 341 -4.70 8.42 -20.45
N VAL A 342 -3.51 8.03 -20.01
CA VAL A 342 -2.77 8.64 -18.91
C VAL A 342 -1.44 9.13 -19.48
N THR A 343 -1.18 10.42 -19.37
CA THR A 343 0.11 11.00 -19.75
C THR A 343 0.88 11.33 -18.48
N ILE A 344 2.14 10.88 -18.40
CA ILE A 344 3.03 11.20 -17.28
C ILE A 344 4.28 11.88 -17.84
N ALA A 345 4.71 12.95 -17.16
CA ALA A 345 5.98 13.62 -17.42
C ALA A 345 6.79 13.82 -16.12
N GLY A 346 8.01 14.32 -16.27
CA GLY A 346 8.93 14.48 -15.14
C GLY A 346 9.49 13.15 -14.63
N GLY A 347 9.89 13.12 -13.36
CA GLY A 347 10.45 11.95 -12.69
C GLY A 347 11.85 11.55 -13.15
N GLN A 348 12.45 10.56 -12.47
CA GLN A 348 13.71 9.92 -12.88
C GLN A 348 13.53 8.45 -13.29
N ASP A 349 12.50 7.79 -12.78
CA ASP A 349 12.16 6.39 -13.02
C ASP A 349 10.65 6.27 -13.32
N SER A 350 10.10 5.05 -13.31
CA SER A 350 8.65 4.85 -13.39
C SER A 350 7.94 5.40 -12.15
N ALA A 351 6.82 6.07 -12.37
CA ALA A 351 5.95 6.62 -11.33
C ALA A 351 4.95 5.59 -10.82
N TYR A 352 4.51 5.72 -9.58
CA TYR A 352 3.33 5.02 -9.07
C TYR A 352 2.08 5.85 -9.39
N PHE A 353 1.29 5.39 -10.34
CA PHE A 353 0.01 5.97 -10.70
C PHE A 353 -1.12 5.32 -9.90
N ASN A 354 -1.97 6.16 -9.32
CA ASN A 354 -3.15 5.76 -8.57
C ASN A 354 -4.38 6.52 -9.06
N GLY A 355 -5.55 5.87 -8.97
CA GLY A 355 -6.81 6.44 -9.41
C GLY A 355 -7.99 5.89 -8.63
N TRP A 356 -8.82 6.79 -8.12
CA TRP A 356 -10.02 6.53 -7.36
C TRP A 356 -11.26 7.00 -8.12
N PHE A 357 -12.36 6.29 -7.96
CA PHE A 357 -13.64 6.59 -8.59
C PHE A 357 -14.76 6.39 -7.57
N ASP A 358 -15.55 7.43 -7.32
CA ASP A 358 -16.73 7.34 -6.45
C ASP A 358 -17.87 6.66 -7.23
N TRP A 359 -17.88 5.34 -7.18
CA TRP A 359 -18.81 4.52 -7.95
C TRP A 359 -20.21 4.56 -7.33
N ASN A 360 -20.32 4.79 -6.02
CA ASN A 360 -21.58 4.72 -5.32
C ASN A 360 -22.30 6.09 -5.20
N GLN A 361 -21.60 7.19 -5.49
CA GLN A 361 -22.02 8.61 -5.38
C GLN A 361 -22.28 9.08 -3.95
N ASP A 362 -21.51 8.62 -2.96
CA ASP A 362 -21.68 9.03 -1.56
C ASP A 362 -20.79 10.21 -1.13
N GLY A 363 -19.89 10.64 -2.01
CA GLY A 363 -19.06 11.80 -1.80
C GLY A 363 -17.71 11.52 -1.15
N ASP A 364 -17.26 10.27 -1.09
CA ASP A 364 -15.89 9.90 -0.71
C ASP A 364 -15.26 8.87 -1.68
N PHE A 365 -14.10 8.32 -1.30
CA PHE A 365 -13.34 7.33 -2.10
C PHE A 365 -12.91 6.13 -1.24
N GLU A 366 -13.58 5.91 -0.11
CA GLU A 366 -13.15 4.98 0.94
C GLU A 366 -13.77 3.58 0.78
N ASP A 367 -14.62 3.39 -0.23
CA ASP A 367 -15.34 2.14 -0.44
C ASP A 367 -14.56 1.09 -1.23
N ALA A 368 -14.96 -0.17 -1.03
CA ALA A 368 -14.36 -1.30 -1.72
C ALA A 368 -14.60 -1.20 -3.24
N GLY A 369 -13.50 -1.28 -4.01
CA GLY A 369 -13.54 -1.19 -5.47
C GLY A 369 -13.38 0.23 -6.03
N GLU A 370 -13.28 1.25 -5.16
CA GLU A 370 -13.11 2.63 -5.60
C GLU A 370 -11.65 3.00 -5.88
N HIS A 371 -10.67 2.36 -5.22
CA HIS A 371 -9.24 2.46 -5.58
C HIS A 371 -8.92 1.54 -6.77
N VAL A 372 -9.27 1.99 -7.98
CA VAL A 372 -9.23 1.15 -9.19
C VAL A 372 -7.83 0.99 -9.76
N PHE A 373 -7.08 2.08 -9.88
CA PHE A 373 -5.67 2.03 -10.24
C PHE A 373 -4.86 2.08 -8.95
N ASN A 374 -4.24 0.96 -8.60
CA ASN A 374 -3.50 0.82 -7.35
C ASN A 374 -2.03 0.50 -7.65
N ASN A 375 -1.15 1.49 -7.43
CA ASN A 375 0.30 1.38 -7.65
C ASN A 375 0.70 0.95 -9.06
N LEU A 376 -0.03 1.38 -10.08
CA LEU A 376 0.31 1.06 -11.46
C LEU A 376 1.61 1.77 -11.83
N GLN A 377 2.67 1.01 -12.14
CA GLN A 377 3.95 1.59 -12.53
C GLN A 377 3.93 2.01 -13.99
N LEU A 378 4.07 3.30 -14.23
CA LEU A 378 4.06 3.90 -15.56
C LEU A 378 5.32 4.73 -15.76
N ASP A 379 5.97 4.59 -16.92
CA ASP A 379 7.09 5.47 -17.28
C ASP A 379 6.59 6.84 -17.79
N SER A 380 7.50 7.81 -17.88
CA SER A 380 7.19 9.16 -18.35
C SER A 380 6.87 9.18 -19.85
N SER A 381 5.67 8.76 -20.20
CA SER A 381 5.11 8.72 -21.55
C SER A 381 3.58 8.70 -21.50
N SER A 382 2.94 8.47 -22.65
CA SER A 382 1.48 8.36 -22.75
C SER A 382 1.08 6.89 -22.82
N HIS A 383 0.13 6.50 -21.99
CA HIS A 383 -0.31 5.11 -21.79
C HIS A 383 -1.81 5.02 -21.99
N ASP A 384 -2.26 4.11 -22.85
CA ASP A 384 -3.67 3.73 -22.91
C ASP A 384 -3.92 2.57 -21.94
N ILE A 385 -4.81 2.76 -20.99
CA ILE A 385 -5.06 1.86 -19.86
C ILE A 385 -6.55 1.53 -19.82
N ALA A 386 -6.84 0.25 -19.61
CA ALA A 386 -8.20 -0.24 -19.46
C ALA A 386 -8.75 0.11 -18.07
N LEU A 387 -10.04 0.44 -17.99
CA LEU A 387 -10.79 0.73 -16.77
C LEU A 387 -12.08 -0.09 -16.76
N THR A 388 -12.24 -1.01 -15.81
CA THR A 388 -13.50 -1.75 -15.65
C THR A 388 -14.46 -0.91 -14.81
N VAL A 389 -15.61 -0.56 -15.38
CA VAL A 389 -16.68 0.13 -14.65
C VAL A 389 -17.55 -0.91 -13.95
N PRO A 390 -17.73 -0.86 -12.62
CA PRO A 390 -18.57 -1.83 -11.91
C PRO A 390 -20.00 -1.86 -12.46
N ALA A 391 -20.58 -3.05 -12.56
CA ALA A 391 -22.00 -3.20 -12.92
C ALA A 391 -22.93 -2.60 -11.85
N THR A 392 -22.43 -2.47 -10.62
CA THR A 392 -23.11 -1.89 -9.46
C THR A 392 -22.94 -0.38 -9.34
N ALA A 393 -22.16 0.27 -10.20
CA ALA A 393 -21.92 1.71 -10.12
C ALA A 393 -23.23 2.51 -10.31
N SER A 394 -23.41 3.53 -9.49
CA SER A 394 -24.52 4.48 -9.56
C SER A 394 -24.44 5.29 -10.86
N ILE A 395 -25.54 5.34 -11.61
CA ILE A 395 -25.65 6.13 -12.84
C ILE A 395 -25.75 7.61 -12.49
N GLY A 396 -25.00 8.48 -13.15
CA GLY A 396 -25.03 9.92 -12.92
C GLY A 396 -23.65 10.57 -12.91
N ASN A 397 -23.60 11.82 -12.42
CA ASN A 397 -22.35 12.55 -12.27
C ASN A 397 -21.70 12.16 -10.93
N THR A 398 -20.39 11.97 -10.97
CA THR A 398 -19.56 11.67 -9.81
C THR A 398 -18.14 12.20 -10.04
N TRP A 399 -17.18 11.86 -9.18
CA TRP A 399 -15.80 12.30 -9.27
C TRP A 399 -14.83 11.14 -9.38
N ALA A 400 -13.69 11.41 -10.01
CA ALA A 400 -12.52 10.58 -10.00
C ALA A 400 -11.32 11.40 -9.53
N ARG A 401 -10.42 10.78 -8.77
CA ARG A 401 -9.16 11.39 -8.30
C ARG A 401 -7.99 10.60 -8.82
N PHE A 402 -6.98 11.26 -9.35
CA PHE A 402 -5.74 10.64 -9.80
C PHE A 402 -4.56 11.22 -9.05
N ARG A 403 -3.61 10.35 -8.71
CA ARG A 403 -2.38 10.77 -8.03
C ARG A 403 -1.20 10.04 -8.63
N VAL A 404 -0.13 10.78 -8.91
CA VAL A 404 1.15 10.24 -9.37
C VAL A 404 2.24 10.57 -8.36
N GLY A 405 3.31 9.77 -8.28
CA GLY A 405 4.44 10.07 -7.39
C GLY A 405 5.48 8.96 -7.29
N ASP A 406 6.41 9.09 -6.35
CA ASP A 406 7.49 8.12 -6.11
C ASP A 406 7.18 7.11 -4.98
N GLN A 407 6.02 7.24 -4.33
CA GLN A 407 5.59 6.37 -3.24
C GLN A 407 4.51 5.39 -3.73
N ALA A 408 4.66 4.13 -3.35
CA ALA A 408 3.59 3.15 -3.43
C ALA A 408 2.66 3.23 -2.20
N ASN A 409 1.45 2.71 -2.35
CA ASN A 409 0.40 2.60 -1.35
C ASN A 409 -0.01 3.96 -0.77
N ILE A 410 -0.15 4.95 -1.65
CA ILE A 410 -0.71 6.25 -1.28
C ILE A 410 -2.23 6.18 -1.14
N THR A 411 -2.80 7.05 -0.31
CA THR A 411 -4.25 7.13 -0.06
C THR A 411 -4.95 8.16 -0.96
N SER A 412 -6.28 8.13 -0.98
CA SER A 412 -7.16 9.15 -1.62
C SER A 412 -6.98 10.56 -1.05
N GLY A 413 -6.53 10.67 0.21
CA GLY A 413 -6.19 11.92 0.90
C GLY A 413 -4.74 11.98 1.39
N GLY A 414 -4.39 13.01 2.19
CA GLY A 414 -3.08 13.17 2.82
C GLY A 414 -1.96 13.68 1.92
N GLY A 415 -0.86 14.13 2.54
CA GLY A 415 0.26 14.80 1.87
C GLY A 415 1.49 13.94 1.60
N TYR A 416 2.11 14.13 0.44
CA TYR A 416 3.38 13.51 0.06
C TYR A 416 4.33 14.55 -0.56
N THR A 417 5.61 14.18 -0.70
CA THR A 417 6.66 15.12 -1.12
C THR A 417 6.91 15.17 -2.62
N ASN A 418 6.48 14.18 -3.39
CA ASN A 418 6.74 14.10 -4.82
C ASN A 418 5.50 13.52 -5.51
N GLY A 419 4.92 14.30 -6.41
CA GLY A 419 3.76 13.92 -7.18
C GLY A 419 2.87 15.09 -7.54
N GLU A 420 1.69 14.72 -8.02
CA GLU A 420 0.59 15.61 -8.38
C GLU A 420 -0.74 14.89 -8.10
N VAL A 421 -1.79 15.67 -7.96
CA VAL A 421 -3.19 15.31 -7.80
C VAL A 421 -3.95 15.95 -8.95
N GLU A 422 -4.76 15.18 -9.66
CA GLU A 422 -5.76 15.75 -10.58
C GLU A 422 -7.12 15.14 -10.24
N ASP A 423 -8.16 15.96 -10.21
CA ASP A 423 -9.53 15.53 -9.95
C ASP A 423 -10.40 15.78 -11.20
N TYR A 424 -11.33 14.88 -11.51
CA TYR A 424 -12.16 14.97 -12.71
C TYR A 424 -13.64 14.72 -12.40
N PRO A 425 -14.55 15.61 -12.81
CA PRO A 425 -15.96 15.30 -12.85
C PRO A 425 -16.23 14.31 -13.99
N ILE A 426 -16.83 13.17 -13.65
CA ILE A 426 -17.14 12.10 -14.60
C ILE A 426 -18.63 11.81 -14.64
N THR A 427 -19.08 11.10 -15.68
CA THR A 427 -20.47 10.66 -15.83
C THR A 427 -20.52 9.17 -16.11
N VAL A 428 -21.16 8.43 -15.22
CA VAL A 428 -21.47 7.00 -15.39
C VAL A 428 -22.80 6.87 -16.08
N VAL A 429 -22.85 6.06 -17.15
CA VAL A 429 -24.07 5.78 -17.91
C VAL A 429 -24.46 4.31 -17.83
N ASP A 430 -25.75 4.03 -17.98
CA ASP A 430 -26.29 2.67 -17.92
C ASP A 430 -25.85 1.83 -19.12
N GLY A 431 -25.19 0.69 -18.85
CA GLY A 431 -24.86 -0.32 -19.85
C GLY A 431 -25.97 -1.33 -20.15
N ASN A 432 -27.02 -1.35 -19.32
CA ASN A 432 -28.04 -2.40 -19.29
C ASN A 432 -27.42 -3.80 -19.39
N THR A 433 -26.34 -3.98 -18.63
CA THR A 433 -25.55 -5.22 -18.55
C THR A 433 -26.09 -6.13 -17.47
N THR A 434 -25.89 -7.43 -17.65
CA THR A 434 -26.18 -8.46 -16.63
C THR A 434 -25.04 -9.46 -16.58
N SER A 435 -24.71 -9.93 -15.38
CA SER A 435 -23.68 -10.96 -15.18
C SER A 435 -24.30 -12.34 -15.02
N ILE A 436 -23.68 -13.36 -15.62
CA ILE A 436 -23.96 -14.78 -15.35
C ILE A 436 -22.72 -15.40 -14.74
N TYR A 437 -22.90 -16.11 -13.63
CA TYR A 437 -21.84 -16.73 -12.86
C TYR A 437 -21.85 -18.24 -13.01
N TYR A 438 -20.66 -18.83 -13.02
CA TYR A 438 -20.44 -20.26 -12.85
C TYR A 438 -19.41 -20.50 -11.74
N PRO A 439 -19.75 -21.20 -10.65
CA PRO A 439 -21.04 -21.85 -10.40
C PRO A 439 -22.12 -20.88 -9.89
N SER A 440 -21.74 -19.84 -9.14
CA SER A 440 -22.64 -18.80 -8.63
C SER A 440 -21.87 -17.52 -8.26
N GLU A 441 -22.60 -16.46 -7.89
CA GLU A 441 -22.02 -15.17 -7.47
C GLU A 441 -21.24 -15.28 -6.15
N ASP A 442 -21.61 -16.21 -5.27
CA ASP A 442 -21.08 -16.31 -3.91
C ASP A 442 -20.14 -17.53 -3.71
N ASP A 443 -19.90 -18.32 -4.75
CA ASP A 443 -19.21 -19.61 -4.61
C ASP A 443 -18.29 -19.91 -5.82
N PHE A 444 -17.34 -20.82 -5.60
CA PHE A 444 -16.42 -21.33 -6.63
C PHE A 444 -16.63 -22.85 -6.81
N VAL A 445 -16.14 -23.39 -7.92
CA VAL A 445 -15.85 -24.83 -7.96
C VAL A 445 -14.40 -25.07 -7.56
N THR A 446 -14.09 -26.25 -7.05
CA THR A 446 -12.72 -26.67 -6.79
C THR A 446 -12.23 -27.55 -7.93
N LEU A 447 -11.15 -27.13 -8.58
CA LEU A 447 -10.42 -27.93 -9.57
C LEU A 447 -9.25 -28.62 -8.86
N ALA A 448 -9.13 -29.92 -9.03
CA ALA A 448 -8.03 -30.70 -8.46
C ALA A 448 -7.37 -31.55 -9.56
N TYR A 449 -6.05 -31.52 -9.63
CA TYR A 449 -5.25 -32.16 -10.67
C TYR A 449 -4.26 -33.17 -10.10
N GLU A 450 -3.94 -34.16 -10.92
CA GLU A 450 -2.71 -34.96 -10.87
C GLU A 450 -1.73 -34.42 -11.92
N ASP A 451 -0.43 -34.42 -11.63
CA ASP A 451 0.60 -33.82 -12.49
C ASP A 451 1.50 -34.82 -13.22
N ARG A 452 1.30 -36.12 -12.97
CA ARG A 452 2.16 -37.21 -13.46
C ARG A 452 1.71 -37.86 -14.77
N TRP A 453 0.65 -37.34 -15.40
CA TRP A 453 0.18 -37.83 -16.69
C TRP A 453 1.34 -38.02 -17.69
N PRO A 454 1.45 -39.18 -18.38
CA PRO A 454 0.47 -40.27 -18.48
C PRO A 454 0.59 -41.43 -17.46
N GLU A 455 1.36 -41.26 -16.39
CA GLU A 455 1.39 -42.20 -15.27
C GLU A 455 0.37 -41.81 -14.19
N GLN A 456 -0.23 -42.80 -13.53
CA GLN A 456 -1.22 -42.52 -12.48
C GLN A 456 -0.62 -41.88 -11.21
N GLY A 457 0.63 -42.17 -10.86
CA GLY A 457 1.24 -41.62 -9.64
C GLY A 457 0.65 -42.20 -8.33
N ASP A 458 0.64 -41.37 -7.29
CA ASP A 458 0.09 -41.63 -5.95
C ASP A 458 -1.40 -41.23 -5.81
N TYR A 459 -1.93 -40.48 -6.78
CA TYR A 459 -3.35 -40.35 -7.04
C TYR A 459 -4.15 -39.71 -5.90
N ASP A 460 -3.59 -38.66 -5.28
CA ASP A 460 -4.14 -37.95 -4.13
C ASP A 460 -4.89 -36.65 -4.48
N PHE A 461 -4.80 -36.18 -5.73
CA PHE A 461 -5.43 -34.97 -6.28
C PHE A 461 -5.11 -33.69 -5.50
N ASN A 462 -3.90 -33.57 -4.96
CA ASN A 462 -3.47 -32.34 -4.30
C ASN A 462 -2.30 -31.64 -5.02
N ASP A 463 -1.81 -32.18 -6.14
CA ASP A 463 -0.69 -31.65 -6.90
C ASP A 463 -0.89 -30.17 -7.26
N VAL A 464 -2.09 -29.85 -7.77
CA VAL A 464 -2.58 -28.49 -7.97
C VAL A 464 -4.08 -28.45 -7.63
N VAL A 465 -4.46 -27.62 -6.67
CA VAL A 465 -5.86 -27.39 -6.28
C VAL A 465 -6.19 -25.91 -6.37
N ILE A 466 -7.22 -25.57 -7.15
CA ILE A 466 -7.59 -24.19 -7.46
C ILE A 466 -9.10 -24.00 -7.26
N TYR A 467 -9.48 -22.96 -6.52
CA TYR A 467 -10.85 -22.43 -6.61
C TYR A 467 -11.02 -21.69 -7.93
N TYR A 468 -12.14 -21.91 -8.61
CA TYR A 468 -12.36 -21.45 -9.98
C TYR A 468 -13.79 -20.95 -10.19
N ARG A 469 -13.92 -19.77 -10.79
CA ARG A 469 -15.18 -19.15 -11.16
C ARG A 469 -15.06 -18.45 -12.51
N VAL A 470 -16.15 -18.49 -13.28
CA VAL A 470 -16.29 -17.73 -14.53
C VAL A 470 -17.48 -16.79 -14.42
N VAL A 471 -17.27 -15.54 -14.83
CA VAL A 471 -18.33 -14.54 -14.95
C VAL A 471 -18.46 -14.13 -16.42
N GLN A 472 -19.69 -14.04 -16.92
CA GLN A 472 -19.98 -13.53 -18.26
C GLN A 472 -20.78 -12.24 -18.14
N THR A 473 -20.23 -11.15 -18.67
CA THR A 473 -20.95 -9.87 -18.79
C THR A 473 -21.70 -9.83 -20.10
N ILE A 474 -23.02 -9.64 -20.02
CA ILE A 474 -23.95 -9.72 -21.14
C ILE A 474 -24.65 -8.39 -21.35
N SER A 475 -24.72 -7.94 -22.60
CA SER A 475 -25.61 -6.87 -23.05
C SER A 475 -26.30 -7.32 -24.33
N ASN A 476 -27.61 -7.08 -24.46
CA ASN A 476 -28.39 -7.43 -25.64
C ASN A 476 -28.25 -8.92 -26.08
N SER A 477 -28.21 -9.85 -25.12
CA SER A 477 -28.02 -11.30 -25.35
C SER A 477 -26.67 -11.67 -25.97
N GLN A 478 -25.68 -10.78 -25.92
CA GLN A 478 -24.32 -11.03 -26.35
C GLN A 478 -23.35 -10.84 -25.19
N VAL A 479 -22.39 -11.74 -25.06
CA VAL A 479 -21.29 -11.67 -24.09
C VAL A 479 -20.24 -10.70 -24.61
N SER A 480 -20.00 -9.62 -23.86
CA SER A 480 -18.99 -8.61 -24.16
C SER A 480 -17.67 -8.87 -23.43
N ARG A 481 -17.72 -9.55 -22.28
CA ARG A 481 -16.54 -9.86 -21.45
C ARG A 481 -16.71 -11.19 -20.71
N ILE A 482 -15.60 -11.90 -20.53
CA ILE A 482 -15.51 -13.10 -19.70
C ILE A 482 -14.47 -12.83 -18.62
N ASP A 483 -14.85 -12.98 -17.35
CA ASP A 483 -13.93 -12.85 -16.22
C ASP A 483 -13.63 -14.24 -15.65
N ILE A 484 -12.36 -14.52 -15.42
CA ILE A 484 -11.90 -15.78 -14.82
C ILE A 484 -11.26 -15.45 -13.48
N GLU A 485 -11.83 -16.00 -12.42
CA GLU A 485 -11.44 -15.73 -11.04
C GLU A 485 -11.04 -17.03 -10.35
N GLY A 486 -10.05 -16.96 -9.46
CA GLY A 486 -9.67 -18.13 -8.68
C GLY A 486 -8.58 -17.90 -7.65
N GLU A 487 -8.26 -18.96 -6.92
CA GLU A 487 -7.23 -18.97 -5.88
C GLU A 487 -6.52 -20.32 -5.85
N LEU A 488 -5.18 -20.32 -5.74
CA LEU A 488 -4.41 -21.54 -5.48
C LEU A 488 -4.53 -21.94 -4.01
N ILE A 489 -5.02 -23.14 -3.75
CA ILE A 489 -5.34 -23.64 -2.40
C ILE A 489 -4.31 -24.66 -1.91
N ASN A 490 -3.89 -25.57 -2.79
CA ASN A 490 -2.87 -26.57 -2.50
C ASN A 490 -1.92 -26.74 -3.69
N TYR A 491 -0.67 -27.08 -3.38
CA TYR A 491 0.33 -27.48 -4.35
C TYR A 491 1.19 -28.61 -3.75
N GLY A 492 0.82 -29.87 -4.01
CA GLY A 492 1.52 -31.08 -3.57
C GLY A 492 2.59 -31.59 -4.54
N ALA A 493 2.74 -30.95 -5.69
CA ALA A 493 3.60 -31.49 -6.73
C ALA A 493 5.11 -31.27 -6.51
N SER A 494 5.93 -32.30 -6.76
CA SER A 494 7.39 -32.12 -6.93
C SER A 494 7.72 -31.40 -8.24
N TYR A 495 6.91 -31.59 -9.30
CA TYR A 495 7.15 -30.94 -10.60
C TYR A 495 6.67 -29.48 -10.62
N PHE A 496 7.06 -28.77 -11.68
CA PHE A 496 6.73 -27.38 -11.91
C PHE A 496 5.56 -27.32 -12.91
N ASN A 497 4.44 -26.83 -12.42
CA ASN A 497 3.18 -26.77 -13.14
C ASN A 497 2.79 -25.31 -13.40
N GLY A 498 2.50 -24.97 -14.65
CA GLY A 498 1.75 -23.78 -15.01
C GLY A 498 0.24 -24.06 -14.96
N PHE A 499 -0.57 -23.01 -14.99
CA PHE A 499 -2.03 -23.10 -15.07
C PHE A 499 -2.58 -22.11 -16.11
N ALA A 500 -3.52 -22.58 -16.91
CA ALA A 500 -4.11 -21.83 -18.00
C ALA A 500 -5.57 -22.24 -18.23
N VAL A 501 -6.30 -21.40 -18.95
CA VAL A 501 -7.69 -21.67 -19.35
C VAL A 501 -7.83 -21.48 -20.84
N HIS A 502 -8.22 -22.55 -21.52
CA HIS A 502 -8.64 -22.51 -22.92
C HIS A 502 -10.13 -22.14 -23.00
N LEU A 503 -10.50 -21.27 -23.95
CA LEU A 503 -11.85 -20.81 -24.24
C LEU A 503 -12.32 -21.38 -25.59
N PRO A 504 -12.86 -22.62 -25.64
CA PRO A 504 -13.15 -23.29 -26.90
C PRO A 504 -14.15 -22.52 -27.77
N GLY A 505 -13.83 -22.36 -29.05
CA GLY A 505 -14.65 -21.65 -30.02
C GLY A 505 -14.62 -20.12 -29.91
N ILE A 506 -13.91 -19.57 -28.92
CA ILE A 506 -13.68 -18.14 -28.79
C ILE A 506 -12.34 -17.83 -29.45
N LEU A 507 -12.35 -17.20 -30.62
CA LEU A 507 -11.11 -16.92 -31.36
C LEU A 507 -10.18 -16.01 -30.55
N ARG A 508 -8.89 -16.35 -30.51
CA ARG A 508 -7.84 -15.50 -29.93
C ARG A 508 -7.87 -14.08 -30.50
N SER A 509 -8.14 -13.96 -31.80
CA SER A 509 -8.20 -12.68 -32.51
C SER A 509 -9.42 -11.82 -32.16
N ASN A 510 -10.43 -12.36 -31.47
CA ASN A 510 -11.59 -11.61 -31.02
C ASN A 510 -11.42 -11.08 -29.58
N VAL A 511 -10.37 -11.47 -28.86
CA VAL A 511 -10.06 -10.88 -27.54
C VAL A 511 -9.45 -9.50 -27.76
N ASP A 512 -10.01 -8.48 -27.12
CA ASP A 512 -9.47 -7.13 -27.14
C ASP A 512 -8.30 -7.04 -26.15
N GLN A 513 -7.08 -7.27 -26.66
CA GLN A 513 -5.87 -7.21 -25.85
C GLN A 513 -5.58 -5.81 -25.28
N SER A 514 -6.18 -4.74 -25.84
CA SER A 514 -6.00 -3.38 -25.29
C SER A 514 -6.82 -3.13 -24.02
N LEU A 515 -7.88 -3.93 -23.82
CA LEU A 515 -8.77 -3.87 -22.66
C LEU A 515 -8.57 -5.06 -21.69
N LEU A 516 -7.77 -6.07 -22.06
CA LEU A 516 -7.42 -7.20 -21.20
C LEU A 516 -6.81 -6.69 -19.88
N GLN A 517 -7.29 -7.20 -18.75
CA GLN A 517 -6.72 -6.89 -17.43
C GLN A 517 -6.43 -8.17 -16.65
N VAL A 518 -5.39 -8.12 -15.81
CA VAL A 518 -5.07 -9.19 -14.86
C VAL A 518 -4.74 -8.58 -13.50
N ARG A 519 -5.27 -9.21 -12.45
CA ARG A 519 -4.93 -8.90 -11.06
C ARG A 519 -4.47 -10.17 -10.36
N TYR A 520 -3.41 -10.04 -9.56
CA TYR A 520 -2.98 -11.07 -8.61
C TYR A 520 -3.06 -10.49 -7.21
N ASN A 521 -3.72 -11.18 -6.28
CA ASN A 521 -3.90 -10.68 -4.91
C ASN A 521 -4.46 -9.26 -4.84
N ALA A 522 -5.46 -8.97 -5.68
CA ALA A 522 -6.09 -7.66 -5.87
C ALA A 522 -5.15 -6.55 -6.39
N ILE A 523 -3.94 -6.89 -6.88
CA ILE A 523 -2.98 -5.94 -7.46
C ILE A 523 -2.93 -6.14 -8.98
N SER A 524 -3.13 -5.06 -9.74
CA SER A 524 -3.00 -5.07 -11.20
C SER A 524 -1.61 -5.50 -11.65
N ALA A 525 -1.53 -6.34 -12.67
CA ALA A 525 -0.30 -6.87 -13.21
C ALA A 525 -0.19 -6.69 -14.73
N PRO A 526 1.03 -6.74 -15.30
CA PRO A 526 1.23 -6.67 -16.75
C PRO A 526 0.48 -7.80 -17.48
N THR A 527 -0.09 -7.47 -18.64
CA THR A 527 -0.90 -8.40 -19.46
C THR A 527 -0.07 -9.11 -20.55
N SER A 528 1.20 -8.74 -20.70
CA SER A 528 2.11 -9.36 -21.67
C SER A 528 2.26 -10.85 -21.39
N GLY A 529 1.93 -11.68 -22.38
CA GLY A 529 2.01 -13.14 -22.27
C GLY A 529 0.75 -13.80 -21.71
N VAL A 530 -0.21 -13.05 -21.17
CA VAL A 530 -1.47 -13.60 -20.64
C VAL A 530 -2.29 -14.23 -21.76
N LEU A 531 -2.53 -13.52 -22.87
CA LEU A 531 -3.19 -14.11 -24.05
C LEU A 531 -2.16 -14.85 -24.93
N GLU A 532 -2.12 -16.16 -24.77
CA GLU A 532 -1.07 -17.01 -25.34
C GLU A 532 -1.00 -16.92 -26.87
N ALA A 533 0.20 -16.70 -27.41
CA ALA A 533 0.44 -16.66 -28.85
C ALA A 533 0.47 -18.07 -29.48
N GLY A 534 0.17 -18.17 -30.78
CA GLY A 534 0.21 -19.45 -31.50
C GLY A 534 -1.07 -20.30 -31.39
N GLN A 535 -2.09 -19.78 -30.71
CA GLN A 535 -3.40 -20.42 -30.57
C GLN A 535 -4.44 -19.85 -31.55
N THR A 536 -5.32 -20.71 -32.03
CA THR A 536 -6.51 -20.37 -32.83
C THR A 536 -7.60 -19.81 -31.90
N ASP A 537 -7.97 -20.59 -30.89
CA ASP A 537 -8.88 -20.18 -29.83
C ASP A 537 -8.11 -19.45 -28.72
N ALA A 538 -8.79 -18.65 -27.92
CA ALA A 538 -8.17 -17.90 -26.84
C ALA A 538 -7.72 -18.88 -25.73
N VAL A 539 -6.46 -18.76 -25.32
CA VAL A 539 -5.91 -19.41 -24.13
C VAL A 539 -5.32 -18.32 -23.27
N VAL A 540 -5.77 -18.23 -22.01
CA VAL A 540 -5.21 -17.31 -21.03
C VAL A 540 -4.30 -18.06 -20.06
N ILE A 541 -3.05 -17.61 -19.95
CA ILE A 541 -2.08 -18.11 -18.97
C ILE A 541 -2.30 -17.35 -17.67
N VAL A 542 -2.61 -18.09 -16.60
CA VAL A 542 -2.70 -17.54 -15.23
C VAL A 542 -1.31 -17.53 -14.60
N SER A 543 -0.54 -18.59 -14.79
CA SER A 543 0.85 -18.65 -14.35
C SER A 543 1.63 -19.65 -15.18
N ASP A 544 2.84 -19.28 -15.61
CA ASP A 544 3.80 -20.21 -16.23
C ASP A 544 4.36 -21.22 -15.22
N ASN A 545 4.34 -20.88 -13.93
CA ASN A 545 4.88 -21.68 -12.85
C ASN A 545 4.26 -21.31 -11.51
N LEU A 546 3.31 -22.13 -11.04
CA LEU A 546 2.64 -21.92 -9.77
C LEU A 546 3.58 -22.04 -8.55
N LYS A 547 4.76 -22.67 -8.65
CA LYS A 547 5.72 -22.70 -7.53
C LYS A 547 6.28 -21.32 -7.17
N THR A 548 6.15 -20.32 -8.04
CA THR A 548 6.54 -18.93 -7.71
C THR A 548 5.42 -18.15 -7.02
N ALA A 549 4.22 -18.72 -6.93
CA ALA A 549 3.03 -18.06 -6.39
C ALA A 549 2.98 -18.04 -4.85
N PHE A 550 3.77 -18.87 -4.20
CA PHE A 550 3.76 -19.02 -2.74
C PHE A 550 5.19 -19.20 -2.20
N THR A 551 5.34 -18.99 -0.90
CA THR A 551 6.57 -19.36 -0.18
C THR A 551 6.26 -20.52 0.76
N SER A 552 7.17 -21.48 0.83
CA SER A 552 7.03 -22.66 1.68
C SER A 552 8.28 -22.89 2.50
N THR A 553 8.08 -23.25 3.78
CA THR A 553 9.15 -23.72 4.67
C THR A 553 9.30 -25.24 4.66
N CYS A 554 8.51 -25.94 3.86
CA CYS A 554 8.54 -27.39 3.71
C CYS A 554 9.52 -27.85 2.62
N GLY A 555 9.88 -29.13 2.65
CA GLY A 555 10.67 -29.75 1.59
C GLY A 555 9.96 -29.65 0.23
N GLU A 556 10.74 -29.62 -0.86
CA GLU A 556 10.26 -29.61 -2.26
C GLU A 556 9.31 -28.47 -2.70
N PHE A 557 9.14 -27.45 -1.84
CA PHE A 557 8.25 -26.32 -2.06
C PHE A 557 6.78 -26.73 -2.15
N TYR A 558 6.29 -27.57 -1.25
CA TYR A 558 4.87 -27.92 -1.14
C TYR A 558 4.05 -26.83 -0.44
N PHE A 559 2.78 -26.70 -0.80
CA PHE A 559 1.84 -25.73 -0.24
C PHE A 559 0.56 -26.41 0.25
N ASN A 560 0.31 -26.32 1.56
CA ASN A 560 -0.90 -26.81 2.22
C ASN A 560 -1.22 -28.31 2.01
N THR A 561 -0.28 -29.20 1.70
CA THR A 561 -0.57 -30.65 1.53
C THR A 561 -0.09 -31.54 2.67
N GLU A 562 0.84 -31.06 3.50
CA GLU A 562 1.34 -31.80 4.67
C GLU A 562 1.02 -31.09 5.99
N PRO A 563 0.90 -31.83 7.13
CA PRO A 563 0.62 -31.22 8.43
C PRO A 563 1.65 -30.18 8.89
N ALA A 564 2.91 -30.34 8.46
CA ALA A 564 3.99 -29.39 8.77
C ALA A 564 3.91 -28.10 7.94
N CYS A 565 3.10 -28.09 6.87
CA CYS A 565 2.94 -26.99 5.92
C CYS A 565 1.61 -26.24 6.08
N MET A 566 0.78 -26.68 7.03
CA MET A 566 -0.50 -26.03 7.34
C MET A 566 -0.25 -24.70 8.06
N GLY A 567 -0.97 -23.64 7.63
CA GLY A 567 -0.87 -22.30 8.20
C GLY A 567 0.06 -21.33 7.45
N ASN A 568 0.47 -21.66 6.22
CA ASN A 568 1.05 -20.67 5.32
C ASN A 568 0.00 -19.59 5.01
N SER A 569 0.36 -18.32 5.23
CA SER A 569 -0.51 -17.15 5.02
C SER A 569 -0.43 -16.57 3.61
N SER A 570 0.19 -17.30 2.67
CA SER A 570 0.34 -16.83 1.28
C SER A 570 -0.97 -17.13 0.54
N THR A 571 -1.69 -16.09 0.14
CA THR A 571 -2.80 -16.20 -0.83
C THR A 571 -2.22 -15.98 -2.23
N TYR A 572 -2.62 -16.79 -3.19
CA TYR A 572 -2.43 -16.48 -4.62
C TYR A 572 -3.78 -16.54 -5.29
N SER A 573 -4.46 -15.40 -5.25
CA SER A 573 -5.70 -15.17 -5.98
C SER A 573 -5.41 -14.50 -7.32
N PHE A 574 -6.23 -14.79 -8.32
CA PHE A 574 -6.15 -14.21 -9.65
C PHE A 574 -7.53 -13.81 -10.17
N GLU A 575 -7.57 -12.74 -10.95
CA GLU A 575 -8.73 -12.25 -11.70
C GLU A 575 -8.24 -11.83 -13.09
N ILE A 576 -8.77 -12.44 -14.15
CA ILE A 576 -8.44 -12.12 -15.54
C ILE A 576 -9.71 -11.68 -16.25
N ASN A 577 -9.76 -10.41 -16.66
CA ASN A 577 -10.89 -9.83 -17.38
C ASN A 577 -10.61 -9.90 -18.89
N ILE A 578 -11.43 -10.63 -19.65
CA ILE A 578 -11.22 -10.96 -21.07
C ILE A 578 -12.31 -10.32 -21.93
N PRO A 579 -12.11 -9.08 -22.41
CA PRO A 579 -13.07 -8.38 -23.27
C PRO A 579 -13.03 -8.87 -24.72
N MET A 580 -14.17 -8.73 -25.39
CA MET A 580 -14.36 -9.12 -26.79
C MET A 580 -14.40 -7.89 -27.70
N ILE A 581 -13.64 -7.92 -28.81
CA ILE A 581 -13.73 -6.90 -29.88
C ILE A 581 -15.14 -6.89 -30.47
N ASN A 582 -15.69 -8.08 -30.75
CA ASN A 582 -17.07 -8.25 -31.17
C ASN A 582 -17.81 -9.12 -30.14
N PRO A 583 -18.88 -8.62 -29.50
CA PRO A 583 -19.68 -9.40 -28.58
C PRO A 583 -20.24 -10.68 -29.20
N ILE A 584 -20.23 -11.78 -28.45
CA ILE A 584 -20.57 -13.13 -28.92
C ILE A 584 -21.96 -13.50 -28.45
N ASP A 585 -22.82 -14.04 -29.31
CA ASP A 585 -24.15 -14.52 -28.91
C ASP A 585 -24.03 -15.55 -27.76
N ILE A 586 -24.78 -15.35 -26.69
CA ILE A 586 -24.73 -16.23 -25.51
C ILE A 586 -24.99 -17.70 -25.85
N ALA A 587 -25.81 -18.00 -26.86
CA ALA A 587 -26.08 -19.36 -27.31
C ALA A 587 -24.88 -20.00 -28.03
N SER A 588 -23.87 -19.22 -28.42
CA SER A 588 -22.63 -19.67 -29.04
C SER A 588 -21.48 -19.83 -28.03
N MET A 589 -21.69 -19.47 -26.77
CA MET A 589 -20.67 -19.60 -25.73
C MET A 589 -20.37 -21.08 -25.42
N PRO A 590 -19.11 -21.43 -25.14
CA PRO A 590 -18.74 -22.78 -24.69
C PRO A 590 -19.44 -23.15 -23.38
N ALA A 591 -19.67 -24.46 -23.19
CA ALA A 591 -20.22 -24.99 -21.95
C ALA A 591 -19.25 -24.80 -20.78
N MET A 592 -19.81 -24.61 -19.58
CA MET A 592 -19.04 -24.52 -18.33
C MET A 592 -18.74 -25.91 -17.73
N PRO A 593 -17.66 -26.04 -16.93
CA PRO A 593 -16.55 -25.08 -16.86
C PRO A 593 -15.87 -25.01 -18.24
N LEU A 594 -15.20 -23.90 -18.56
CA LEU A 594 -14.54 -23.65 -19.86
C LEU A 594 -13.57 -24.79 -20.24
N ASN A 595 -12.25 -24.57 -20.19
CA ASN A 595 -11.28 -25.66 -20.29
C ASN A 595 -10.02 -25.30 -19.50
N PRO A 596 -10.09 -25.28 -18.16
CA PRO A 596 -8.92 -25.07 -17.32
C PRO A 596 -8.00 -26.30 -17.33
N PHE A 597 -6.69 -26.08 -17.34
CA PHE A 597 -5.68 -27.13 -17.39
C PHE A 597 -4.37 -26.71 -16.73
N ILE A 598 -3.62 -27.70 -16.26
CA ILE A 598 -2.22 -27.50 -15.86
C ILE A 598 -1.30 -27.92 -17.00
N PHE A 599 -0.10 -27.34 -17.05
CA PHE A 599 0.88 -27.66 -18.07
C PHE A 599 2.32 -27.70 -17.54
N GLY A 600 3.24 -28.29 -18.31
CA GLY A 600 4.67 -28.31 -17.99
C GLY A 600 5.33 -26.94 -18.03
N THR A 601 5.96 -26.52 -16.92
CA THR A 601 6.82 -25.34 -16.95
C THR A 601 8.05 -25.59 -17.83
N GLU A 602 8.36 -24.63 -18.70
CA GLU A 602 9.49 -24.70 -19.62
C GLU A 602 10.83 -25.00 -18.94
N ASN A 603 11.68 -25.79 -19.62
CA ASN A 603 13.02 -26.19 -19.17
C ASN A 603 13.09 -26.96 -17.83
N HIS A 604 11.98 -27.51 -17.33
CA HIS A 604 11.97 -28.36 -16.14
C HIS A 604 11.80 -29.83 -16.52
N THR A 605 12.64 -30.68 -15.94
CA THR A 605 12.56 -32.12 -16.14
C THR A 605 11.28 -32.67 -15.52
N ARG A 606 10.62 -33.58 -16.24
CA ARG A 606 9.53 -34.41 -15.72
C ARG A 606 10.09 -35.78 -15.27
N ASN A 607 9.22 -36.76 -15.07
CA ASN A 607 9.62 -38.14 -14.73
C ASN A 607 10.61 -38.73 -15.75
N ASP A 608 11.23 -39.86 -15.39
CA ASP A 608 12.22 -40.55 -16.23
C ASP A 608 11.68 -40.99 -17.60
N PHE A 609 10.36 -40.99 -17.79
CA PHE A 609 9.70 -41.42 -19.04
C PHE A 609 9.95 -40.45 -20.20
N PHE A 610 9.96 -39.14 -19.96
CA PHE A 610 10.07 -38.15 -21.04
C PHE A 610 11.50 -37.99 -21.59
N GLY A 611 12.52 -38.37 -20.81
CA GLY A 611 13.94 -38.34 -21.21
C GLY A 611 14.56 -36.93 -21.36
N GLU A 612 13.77 -35.92 -21.72
CA GLU A 612 14.15 -34.50 -21.80
C GLU A 612 12.99 -33.63 -21.25
N PRO A 613 13.24 -32.36 -20.87
CA PRO A 613 12.18 -31.41 -20.51
C PRO A 613 11.17 -31.22 -21.66
N VAL A 614 9.90 -31.52 -21.39
CA VAL A 614 8.78 -31.36 -22.36
C VAL A 614 8.16 -29.96 -22.35
N GLY A 615 8.21 -29.26 -21.21
CA GLY A 615 7.74 -27.88 -21.12
C GLY A 615 6.27 -27.71 -21.52
N ARG A 616 5.99 -26.65 -22.28
CA ARG A 616 4.63 -26.16 -22.56
C ARG A 616 3.74 -27.18 -23.29
N GLU A 617 4.30 -28.09 -24.08
CA GLU A 617 3.50 -29.03 -24.89
C GLU A 617 2.77 -30.11 -24.07
N LEU A 618 3.19 -30.34 -22.81
CA LEU A 618 2.54 -31.25 -21.89
C LEU A 618 1.35 -30.53 -21.21
N GLU A 619 0.12 -30.91 -21.56
CA GLU A 619 -1.11 -30.36 -20.98
C GLU A 619 -1.93 -31.47 -20.28
N ILE A 620 -2.52 -31.16 -19.13
CA ILE A 620 -3.38 -32.07 -18.37
C ILE A 620 -4.72 -31.38 -18.14
N HIS A 621 -5.78 -31.87 -18.79
CA HIS A 621 -7.10 -31.28 -18.77
C HIS A 621 -8.12 -32.12 -17.97
N LEU A 622 -9.27 -31.51 -17.69
CA LEU A 622 -10.46 -32.25 -17.30
C LEU A 622 -10.83 -33.31 -18.36
N PRO A 623 -11.46 -34.43 -17.96
CA PRO A 623 -11.84 -35.49 -18.88
C PRO A 623 -12.64 -34.98 -20.08
N ASP A 624 -12.31 -35.50 -21.26
CA ASP A 624 -12.99 -35.20 -22.54
C ASP A 624 -12.87 -33.78 -23.05
N LYS A 625 -12.03 -32.97 -22.42
CA LYS A 625 -11.65 -31.68 -22.97
C LYS A 625 -10.57 -31.85 -24.05
N PRO A 626 -10.58 -30.98 -25.08
CA PRO A 626 -9.56 -31.00 -26.12
C PRO A 626 -8.25 -30.39 -25.62
N LEU A 627 -7.13 -30.86 -26.19
CA LEU A 627 -5.85 -30.15 -26.16
C LEU A 627 -5.98 -28.77 -26.83
N THR A 628 -5.09 -27.85 -26.49
CA THR A 628 -4.90 -26.60 -27.23
C THR A 628 -4.06 -26.84 -28.50
N ASP A 629 -3.86 -25.82 -29.34
CA ASP A 629 -3.02 -25.95 -30.54
C ASP A 629 -1.54 -26.23 -30.22
N LEU A 630 -1.10 -25.90 -28.99
CA LEU A 630 0.26 -26.14 -28.51
C LEU A 630 0.39 -27.45 -27.72
N GLY A 631 -0.73 -28.10 -27.38
CA GLY A 631 -0.75 -29.37 -26.66
C GLY A 631 -0.34 -30.55 -27.54
N SER A 632 0.51 -31.42 -27.02
CA SER A 632 0.98 -32.62 -27.75
C SER A 632 0.09 -33.83 -27.49
N SER A 633 -0.43 -34.42 -28.58
CA SER A 633 -1.16 -35.69 -28.52
C SER A 633 -0.24 -36.92 -28.45
N ASP A 634 1.09 -36.75 -28.51
CA ASP A 634 2.04 -37.86 -28.58
C ASP A 634 2.01 -38.76 -27.34
N TYR A 635 1.47 -38.26 -26.23
CA TYR A 635 1.36 -39.00 -24.97
C TYR A 635 0.02 -39.73 -24.78
N PHE A 636 -0.95 -39.54 -25.68
CA PHE A 636 -2.23 -40.25 -25.60
C PHE A 636 -2.06 -41.75 -25.81
N GLY A 637 -2.69 -42.53 -24.92
CA GLY A 637 -2.64 -43.99 -24.94
C GLY A 637 -1.32 -44.59 -24.46
N LEU A 638 -0.44 -43.80 -23.85
CA LEU A 638 0.80 -44.26 -23.23
C LEU A 638 0.58 -44.56 -21.74
N LEU A 639 1.36 -45.51 -21.21
CA LEU A 639 1.34 -45.88 -19.78
C LEU A 639 -0.08 -46.19 -19.27
N ASP A 640 -0.60 -45.43 -18.30
CA ASP A 640 -1.94 -45.64 -17.72
C ASP A 640 -3.05 -44.89 -18.48
N ASP A 641 -2.67 -43.90 -19.30
CA ASP A 641 -3.60 -43.15 -20.15
C ASP A 641 -4.22 -44.03 -21.25
N SER A 642 -5.51 -43.83 -21.51
CA SER A 642 -6.24 -44.55 -22.56
C SER A 642 -6.99 -43.61 -23.52
N SER A 643 -6.49 -42.38 -23.65
CA SER A 643 -7.10 -41.34 -24.48
C SER A 643 -7.25 -41.80 -25.92
N ASN A 644 -8.45 -41.59 -26.46
CA ASN A 644 -8.88 -41.87 -27.82
C ASN A 644 -9.75 -40.70 -28.31
N PRO A 645 -9.13 -39.59 -28.76
CA PRO A 645 -9.83 -38.40 -29.21
C PRO A 645 -10.69 -38.67 -30.46
N PRO A 646 -11.75 -37.88 -30.71
CA PRO A 646 -12.20 -36.74 -29.90
C PRO A 646 -13.16 -37.14 -28.76
N THR A 647 -13.44 -38.43 -28.59
CA THR A 647 -14.57 -38.89 -27.76
C THR A 647 -14.21 -39.13 -26.30
N THR A 648 -12.97 -39.56 -26.03
CA THR A 648 -12.55 -39.93 -24.67
C THR A 648 -11.11 -39.49 -24.45
N THR A 649 -10.84 -38.49 -23.61
CA THR A 649 -9.46 -38.01 -23.33
C THR A 649 -9.22 -37.84 -21.83
N PHE A 650 -7.94 -37.87 -21.43
CA PHE A 650 -7.45 -37.68 -20.05
C PHE A 650 -8.05 -38.64 -19.02
N ARG A 651 -8.07 -39.94 -19.38
CA ARG A 651 -8.56 -40.99 -18.49
C ARG A 651 -7.96 -42.36 -18.78
N THR A 652 -7.91 -43.20 -17.75
CA THR A 652 -7.53 -44.61 -17.88
C THR A 652 -8.62 -45.47 -18.50
N SER A 653 -8.24 -46.70 -18.83
CA SER A 653 -9.17 -47.75 -19.31
C SER A 653 -10.27 -48.09 -18.30
N THR A 654 -10.12 -47.70 -17.03
CA THR A 654 -11.14 -47.85 -15.96
C THR A 654 -11.86 -46.55 -15.64
N ASN A 655 -11.74 -45.54 -16.49
CA ASN A 655 -12.37 -44.22 -16.38
C ASN A 655 -11.81 -43.32 -15.27
N LEU A 656 -10.63 -43.63 -14.71
CA LEU A 656 -9.97 -42.76 -13.73
C LEU A 656 -9.43 -41.50 -14.42
N PRO A 657 -9.79 -40.27 -13.99
CA PRO A 657 -9.38 -39.03 -14.63
C PRO A 657 -8.10 -38.44 -14.02
N TRP A 658 -7.42 -37.52 -14.70
CA TRP A 658 -6.24 -36.80 -14.17
C TRP A 658 -6.57 -35.42 -13.61
N ALA A 659 -7.82 -35.00 -13.75
CA ALA A 659 -8.34 -33.80 -13.14
C ALA A 659 -9.81 -34.00 -12.81
N VAL A 660 -10.28 -33.37 -11.73
CA VAL A 660 -11.68 -33.40 -11.31
C VAL A 660 -12.16 -32.01 -10.96
N GLU A 661 -13.43 -31.77 -11.26
CA GLU A 661 -14.18 -30.61 -10.81
C GLU A 661 -15.10 -31.03 -9.66
N ILE A 662 -15.08 -30.25 -8.59
CA ILE A 662 -15.83 -30.52 -7.36
C ILE A 662 -16.68 -29.28 -7.05
N GLY A 663 -18.00 -29.45 -6.99
CA GLY A 663 -18.95 -28.34 -6.82
C GLY A 663 -19.08 -27.80 -5.39
N ASN A 664 -18.00 -27.82 -4.59
CA ASN A 664 -17.97 -27.32 -3.22
C ASN A 664 -16.60 -26.69 -2.92
N THR A 665 -16.59 -25.41 -2.51
CA THR A 665 -15.39 -24.70 -2.03
C THR A 665 -14.88 -25.20 -0.69
N GLU A 666 -15.70 -25.89 0.10
CA GLU A 666 -15.26 -26.48 1.38
C GLU A 666 -14.52 -27.81 1.20
N TRP A 667 -14.33 -28.30 -0.04
CA TRP A 667 -13.62 -29.56 -0.26
C TRP A 667 -12.19 -29.49 0.29
N LYS A 668 -11.81 -30.54 1.02
CA LYS A 668 -10.51 -30.66 1.66
C LYS A 668 -9.65 -31.64 0.89
N ALA A 669 -8.54 -31.16 0.35
CA ALA A 669 -7.58 -31.99 -0.35
C ALA A 669 -7.06 -33.13 0.55
N PRO A 670 -6.86 -34.34 0.01
CA PRO A 670 -6.11 -35.38 0.70
C PRO A 670 -4.71 -34.91 1.12
N LEU A 671 -4.18 -35.48 2.20
CA LEU A 671 -2.79 -35.26 2.58
C LEU A 671 -1.86 -35.82 1.51
N GLU A 672 -0.67 -35.23 1.38
CA GLU A 672 0.38 -35.68 0.46
C GLU A 672 0.56 -37.21 0.44
N ALA A 673 0.61 -37.79 -0.76
CA ALA A 673 0.70 -39.22 -1.06
C ALA A 673 -0.46 -40.09 -0.53
N THR A 674 -1.59 -39.47 -0.14
CA THR A 674 -2.78 -40.18 0.31
C THR A 674 -3.80 -40.30 -0.82
N ASP A 675 -3.77 -41.45 -1.51
CA ASP A 675 -4.74 -41.79 -2.57
C ASP A 675 -6.16 -41.31 -2.26
N ILE A 676 -6.77 -40.61 -3.20
CA ILE A 676 -8.08 -39.97 -3.02
C ILE A 676 -9.17 -40.97 -2.61
N SER A 677 -9.11 -42.23 -3.05
CA SER A 677 -10.07 -43.26 -2.64
C SER A 677 -9.88 -43.72 -1.20
N SER A 678 -8.71 -43.48 -0.63
CA SER A 678 -8.43 -43.64 0.80
C SER A 678 -8.95 -42.48 1.64
N ALA A 679 -8.88 -41.25 1.13
CA ALA A 679 -9.45 -40.07 1.79
C ALA A 679 -10.97 -39.98 1.62
N TYR A 680 -11.48 -40.35 0.45
CA TYR A 680 -12.88 -40.30 0.03
C TYR A 680 -13.33 -41.66 -0.55
N PRO A 681 -13.80 -42.60 0.30
CA PRO A 681 -14.07 -43.99 -0.10
C PRO A 681 -15.12 -44.19 -1.20
N GLU A 682 -15.99 -43.22 -1.44
CA GLU A 682 -17.03 -43.29 -2.47
C GLU A 682 -16.58 -42.76 -3.85
N PHE A 683 -15.40 -42.13 -3.93
CA PHE A 683 -14.86 -41.53 -5.17
C PHE A 683 -14.83 -42.53 -6.34
N ASN A 684 -14.27 -43.72 -6.12
CA ASN A 684 -14.14 -44.73 -7.17
C ASN A 684 -15.49 -45.19 -7.74
N ARG A 685 -16.55 -45.23 -6.91
CA ARG A 685 -17.90 -45.60 -7.39
C ARG A 685 -18.50 -44.50 -8.27
N PHE A 686 -18.26 -43.24 -7.90
CA PHE A 686 -18.67 -42.10 -8.71
C PHE A 686 -17.98 -42.14 -10.08
N ILE A 687 -16.65 -42.17 -10.08
CA ILE A 687 -15.84 -42.13 -11.30
C ILE A 687 -16.12 -43.31 -12.23
N THR A 688 -16.08 -44.55 -11.74
CA THR A 688 -16.26 -45.75 -12.59
C THR A 688 -17.70 -45.89 -13.12
N SER A 689 -18.66 -45.18 -12.54
CA SER A 689 -20.04 -45.13 -13.04
C SER A 689 -20.28 -44.09 -14.13
N GLY A 690 -19.26 -43.29 -14.48
CA GLY A 690 -19.42 -42.13 -15.36
C GLY A 690 -20.16 -40.97 -14.69
N GLY A 691 -20.01 -40.83 -13.36
CA GLY A 691 -20.59 -39.73 -12.59
C GLY A 691 -22.06 -39.89 -12.20
N VAL A 692 -22.65 -41.08 -12.36
CA VAL A 692 -24.09 -41.33 -12.12
C VAL A 692 -24.41 -41.77 -10.69
N ASN A 693 -23.47 -42.46 -10.02
CA ASN A 693 -23.64 -42.91 -8.65
C ASN A 693 -22.81 -42.04 -7.70
N ASN A 694 -23.25 -41.85 -6.45
CA ASN A 694 -22.46 -41.19 -5.41
C ASN A 694 -22.03 -39.75 -5.78
N GLU A 695 -22.92 -38.96 -6.37
CA GLU A 695 -22.65 -37.58 -6.82
C GLU A 695 -22.07 -36.66 -5.72
N PHE A 696 -22.34 -36.96 -4.44
CA PHE A 696 -21.83 -36.24 -3.26
C PHE A 696 -20.69 -37.00 -2.55
N TRP A 697 -19.82 -37.68 -3.31
CA TRP A 697 -18.72 -38.49 -2.75
C TRP A 697 -17.77 -37.68 -1.86
N PHE A 698 -17.67 -36.37 -2.12
CA PHE A 698 -16.80 -35.41 -1.44
C PHE A 698 -17.33 -34.94 -0.07
N ASP A 699 -18.59 -35.21 0.28
CA ASP A 699 -19.16 -34.74 1.55
C ASP A 699 -18.74 -35.59 2.77
N ASN A 700 -18.07 -36.73 2.55
CA ASN A 700 -17.79 -37.71 3.61
C ASN A 700 -16.30 -38.11 3.63
N PRO A 701 -15.39 -37.16 3.96
CA PRO A 701 -13.97 -37.47 4.07
C PRO A 701 -13.64 -38.36 5.28
N VAL A 702 -12.54 -39.09 5.17
CA VAL A 702 -11.84 -39.68 6.30
C VAL A 702 -10.94 -38.61 6.91
N PHE A 703 -11.41 -37.94 7.97
CA PHE A 703 -10.82 -36.73 8.55
C PHE A 703 -9.29 -36.71 8.75
N HIS A 704 -8.66 -37.82 9.15
CA HIS A 704 -7.20 -37.86 9.38
C HIS A 704 -6.37 -38.11 8.10
N ARG A 705 -7.01 -38.05 6.93
CA ARG A 705 -6.42 -38.27 5.61
C ARG A 705 -6.56 -37.06 4.69
N ILE A 706 -7.09 -35.95 5.21
CA ILE A 706 -7.28 -34.69 4.50
C ILE A 706 -6.56 -33.57 5.25
N VAL A 707 -6.29 -32.49 4.54
CA VAL A 707 -5.82 -31.21 5.09
C VAL A 707 -7.01 -30.52 5.76
N ASP A 708 -6.85 -30.04 7.01
CA ASP A 708 -7.91 -29.33 7.76
C ASP A 708 -7.67 -27.82 7.89
#